data_AF-A0A0N0P3J7-F1
#
_entry.id   AF-A0A0N0P3J7-F1
#
_cell.length_a   1.000
_cell.length_b   1.000
_cell.length_c   1.000
_cell.angle_alpha   90.00
_cell.angle_beta   90.00
_cell.angle_gamma   90.00
#
_symmetry.space_group_name_H-M   'P 1'
#
loop_
_entity.id
_entity.type
_entity.pdbx_description
1 polymer ?
#
loop_
_entity_poly.entity_id
_entity_poly.type
_entity_poly.pdbx_seq_one_letter_code
_entity_poly.pdbx_strand_id
1 'polypeptide(L)'
;MSDPAKEASGSPKETATVSDSLFTSLERDFNEAMSALEGEETLGHFRLEYEKLYRALKKSHTSEKQIVAQCQHLTQELLSNAAKMQAAVKLSQGDHSTIEALKKEIEKAWRTVDVANEKDHRAREMVQTLKQEIQSLQSMIHDGTSMSTDTTSTLEQLKLDNKRLLVEGEEMAKQVETYSKEIAELTTSLATRKADTESNEQERRHLAQRLELVRQEYSRERNARARAEYQCKELLLTLKTREKALQDRKDRLNAVEAAVRNQQKELEELRRKKTTLQQQLDTAANQLYHTQQSYNDSVDTTAALNARLQELEKQITLTERQVIDAREEGARVSRIEERDFREFDRLKQQIDNICKDEENLAYQEETVRKRIAMVQREKTSLKEAVNLLDRECALLEKKGAKEELLRSATLKLVKSENDKQAELEECIAQETEVGRRLKETLQRLEKERENCVAEVSQMSGQSSGAAEELKMAVVQVDEAQRKLEESERRLSQQQAKYEQMRAERNQLSKRLVDAQDEIVERKQRLKVVDHQVQQFKEELALKTRKCQTDTSQYKVSKERLTKARQLVNDSTLSFEAVKKEGERIGQEIKQLVKVVQECDNNLSTQQHAFLEMSNERDTLAAQLIRRNDELGLLYEQLRLLQATVRDGEAAYRDRLDDLRLLTLKTKEIQHQSVLAQVRGRDVAITKERLKQKQKDVLLEQAKVAALAEELENSQNESRWRRVGRPEPTMAELESKMKLLQRHLLTKSEECMKQEMALEEKQRLVLELQTVSSRQPGPEVSQQLNIYQKDLQKKNAQMKQKASEINMTSSQTAELRYEVARLRRELEEIRQKYYDMKVKNDAMLAPAAENAA
;
A
#
# COMPACT_ATOMS: atom_id res chain seq x y z
N MET A 1 46.88 -40.63 43.36
CA MET A 1 47.40 -40.01 44.60
C MET A 1 46.22 -39.72 45.50
N SER A 2 46.42 -39.95 46.79
CA SER A 2 45.48 -40.03 47.91
C SER A 2 44.47 -38.87 47.99
N ASP A 3 43.19 -39.21 48.13
CA ASP A 3 42.09 -38.30 48.48
C ASP A 3 42.21 -37.80 49.93
N PRO A 4 42.20 -36.48 50.18
CA PRO A 4 41.91 -35.91 51.49
C PRO A 4 40.57 -35.16 51.41
N ALA A 5 39.46 -35.89 51.43
CA ALA A 5 38.11 -35.32 51.55
C ALA A 5 37.37 -35.97 52.72
N LYS A 6 37.96 -35.88 53.91
CA LYS A 6 37.30 -36.20 55.19
C LYS A 6 37.90 -35.30 56.25
N GLU A 7 37.31 -34.13 56.45
CA GLU A 7 37.26 -33.37 57.70
C GLU A 7 36.77 -31.95 57.39
N ALA A 8 35.48 -31.71 57.64
CA ALA A 8 34.91 -30.41 58.06
C ALA A 8 33.37 -30.46 58.02
N SER A 9 32.75 -31.44 58.67
CA SER A 9 31.33 -31.35 59.05
C SER A 9 31.26 -30.93 60.53
N GLY A 10 31.83 -29.77 60.84
CA GLY A 10 31.59 -29.08 62.09
C GLY A 10 30.48 -28.08 61.87
N SER A 11 29.25 -28.43 62.29
CA SER A 11 28.16 -27.47 62.42
C SER A 11 28.67 -26.25 63.20
N PRO A 12 28.54 -25.01 62.68
CA PRO A 12 28.93 -23.84 63.44
C PRO A 12 28.04 -23.80 64.68
N LYS A 13 28.65 -23.94 65.86
CA LYS A 13 28.00 -23.69 67.14
C LYS A 13 27.28 -22.34 67.04
N GLU A 14 25.97 -22.33 67.28
CA GLU A 14 25.18 -21.12 67.40
C GLU A 14 25.89 -20.15 68.33
N THR A 15 26.46 -19.10 67.75
CA THR A 15 27.06 -17.99 68.47
C THR A 15 25.93 -17.30 69.20
N ALA A 16 26.02 -17.30 70.53
CA ALA A 16 25.14 -16.56 71.43
C ALA A 16 25.12 -15.08 71.04
N THR A 17 24.19 -14.71 70.17
CA THR A 17 23.89 -13.33 69.80
C THR A 17 22.67 -12.92 70.60
N VAL A 18 22.72 -11.76 71.23
CA VAL A 18 21.56 -11.23 71.95
C VAL A 18 20.47 -10.96 70.93
N SER A 19 19.39 -11.73 70.97
CA SER A 19 18.29 -11.58 70.01
C SER A 19 17.73 -10.15 70.05
N ASP A 20 17.33 -9.63 68.90
CA ASP A 20 16.75 -8.27 68.83
C ASP A 20 15.51 -8.11 69.71
N SER A 21 14.76 -9.19 69.95
CA SER A 21 13.68 -9.26 70.94
C SER A 21 14.14 -9.04 72.38
N LEU A 22 15.33 -9.53 72.76
CA LEU A 22 15.88 -9.33 74.11
C LEU A 22 16.49 -7.94 74.28
N PHE A 23 17.10 -7.37 73.23
CA PHE A 23 17.61 -5.99 73.30
C PHE A 23 16.46 -4.98 73.39
N THR A 24 15.37 -5.20 72.66
CA THR A 24 14.17 -4.36 72.71
C THR A 24 13.43 -4.45 74.05
N SER A 25 13.41 -5.62 74.70
CA SER A 25 12.88 -5.73 76.06
C SER A 25 13.75 -4.98 77.07
N LEU A 26 15.08 -5.12 76.99
CA LEU A 26 16.02 -4.37 77.84
C LEU A 26 15.94 -2.85 77.60
N GLU A 27 15.67 -2.40 76.38
CA GLU A 27 15.38 -1.01 76.05
C GLU A 27 14.12 -0.49 76.76
N ARG A 28 13.07 -1.32 76.83
CA ARG A 28 11.84 -0.99 77.52
C ARG A 28 12.05 -0.90 79.02
N ASP A 29 12.71 -1.91 79.60
CA ASP A 29 13.03 -1.98 81.02
C ASP A 29 13.93 -0.81 81.45
N PHE A 30 14.89 -0.41 80.61
CA PHE A 30 15.72 0.77 80.83
C PHE A 30 14.87 2.06 80.90
N ASN A 31 13.96 2.25 79.95
CA ASN A 31 13.10 3.44 79.92
C ASN A 31 12.13 3.47 81.12
N GLU A 32 11.58 2.32 81.51
CA GLU A 32 10.74 2.18 82.71
C GLU A 32 11.53 2.53 83.98
N ALA A 33 12.77 2.02 84.12
CA ALA A 33 13.65 2.34 85.25
C ALA A 33 14.08 3.81 85.29
N MET A 34 14.37 4.43 84.14
CA MET A 34 14.73 5.85 84.05
C MET A 34 13.55 6.76 84.42
N SER A 35 12.33 6.38 84.06
CA SER A 35 11.11 7.10 84.44
C SER A 35 10.78 6.96 85.93
N ALA A 36 11.01 5.78 86.53
CA ALA A 36 10.88 5.60 87.97
C ALA A 36 11.91 6.41 88.78
N LEU A 37 13.10 6.64 88.22
CA LEU A 37 14.19 7.41 88.85
C LEU A 37 14.09 8.93 88.62
N GLU A 38 13.05 9.43 87.93
CA GLU A 38 12.90 10.86 87.61
C GLU A 38 12.45 11.76 88.78
N GLY A 39 12.10 11.19 89.94
CA GLY A 39 11.59 11.91 91.11
C GLY A 39 12.52 11.96 92.34
N GLU A 40 13.61 11.21 92.39
CA GLU A 40 14.49 11.13 93.58
C GLU A 40 15.89 11.71 93.33
N GLU A 41 16.16 12.90 93.87
CA GLU A 41 17.45 13.59 93.73
C GLU A 41 18.64 12.80 94.34
N THR A 42 18.38 11.98 95.37
CA THR A 42 19.40 11.13 96.01
C THR A 42 19.92 10.00 95.12
N LEU A 43 19.19 9.63 94.06
CA LEU A 43 19.55 8.56 93.13
C LEU A 43 20.13 9.07 91.79
N GLY A 44 20.35 10.37 91.66
CA GLY A 44 20.87 10.97 90.42
C GLY A 44 22.22 10.39 89.96
N HIS A 45 23.09 10.00 90.89
CA HIS A 45 24.36 9.34 90.56
C HIS A 45 24.15 7.94 89.96
N PHE A 46 23.22 7.15 90.52
CA PHE A 46 22.86 5.83 90.00
C PHE A 46 22.23 5.93 88.61
N ARG A 47 21.35 6.91 88.39
CA ARG A 47 20.76 7.22 87.07
C ARG A 47 21.84 7.48 86.02
N LEU A 48 22.85 8.30 86.34
CA LEU A 48 23.97 8.59 85.44
C LEU A 48 24.81 7.36 85.13
N GLU A 49 25.11 6.51 86.11
CA GLU A 49 25.88 5.28 85.88
C GLU A 49 25.07 4.22 85.11
N TYR A 50 23.77 4.11 85.36
CA TYR A 50 22.88 3.21 84.61
C TYR A 50 22.73 3.67 83.15
N GLU A 51 22.63 4.98 82.90
CA GLU A 51 22.61 5.53 81.54
C GLU A 51 23.94 5.29 80.81
N LYS A 52 25.09 5.43 81.49
CA LYS A 52 26.40 5.09 80.91
C LYS A 52 26.48 3.61 80.51
N LEU A 53 26.02 2.71 81.38
CA LEU A 53 25.97 1.27 81.13
C LEU A 53 25.10 0.93 79.91
N TYR A 54 23.90 1.51 79.84
CA TYR A 54 22.99 1.30 78.72
C TYR A 54 23.55 1.87 77.41
N ARG A 55 24.18 3.05 77.42
CA ARG A 55 24.86 3.58 76.23
C ARG A 55 26.01 2.68 75.78
N ALA A 56 26.76 2.08 76.71
CA ALA A 56 27.82 1.13 76.39
C ALA A 56 27.25 -0.18 75.79
N LEU A 57 26.17 -0.71 76.36
CA LEU A 57 25.46 -1.89 75.85
C LEU A 57 24.90 -1.64 74.44
N LYS A 58 24.26 -0.49 74.21
CA LYS A 58 23.74 -0.09 72.90
C LYS A 58 24.84 0.03 71.85
N LYS A 59 25.97 0.66 72.20
CA LYS A 59 27.15 0.71 71.33
C LYS A 59 27.67 -0.70 71.01
N SER A 60 27.79 -1.56 72.01
CA SER A 60 28.21 -2.96 71.84
C SER A 60 27.28 -3.72 70.88
N HIS A 61 25.96 -3.64 71.08
CA HIS A 61 24.97 -4.29 70.22
C HIS A 61 25.03 -3.78 68.77
N THR A 62 25.17 -2.46 68.58
CA THR A 62 25.32 -1.90 67.24
C THR A 62 26.62 -2.32 66.55
N SER A 63 27.73 -2.39 67.29
CA SER A 63 29.00 -2.89 66.74
C SER A 63 28.94 -4.38 66.42
N GLU A 64 28.26 -5.18 67.24
CA GLU A 64 28.05 -6.61 67.00
C GLU A 64 27.24 -6.84 65.72
N LYS A 65 26.14 -6.10 65.52
CA LYS A 65 25.37 -6.14 64.26
C LYS A 65 26.20 -5.78 63.04
N GLN A 66 27.04 -4.75 63.14
CA GLN A 66 27.92 -4.33 62.04
C GLN A 66 28.95 -5.43 61.72
N ILE A 67 29.53 -6.06 62.74
CA ILE A 67 30.49 -7.16 62.56
C ILE A 67 29.79 -8.38 61.95
N VAL A 68 28.60 -8.75 62.41
CA VAL A 68 27.83 -9.87 61.85
C VAL A 68 27.47 -9.61 60.38
N ALA A 69 27.05 -8.39 60.04
CA ALA A 69 26.78 -8.01 58.65
C ALA A 69 28.05 -8.06 57.78
N GLN A 70 29.19 -7.61 58.30
CA GLN A 70 30.48 -7.73 57.61
C GLN A 70 30.91 -9.19 57.44
N CYS A 71 30.74 -10.03 58.45
CA CYS A 71 31.01 -11.46 58.36
C CYS A 71 30.12 -12.14 57.32
N GLN A 72 28.82 -11.82 57.27
CA GLN A 72 27.91 -12.35 56.26
C GLN A 72 28.31 -11.89 54.85
N HIS A 73 28.69 -10.63 54.69
CA HIS A 73 29.17 -10.09 53.42
C HIS A 73 30.45 -10.79 52.96
N LEU A 74 31.45 -10.92 53.84
CA LEU A 74 32.70 -11.63 53.56
C LEU A 74 32.46 -13.12 53.26
N THR A 75 31.48 -13.75 53.91
CA THR A 75 31.13 -15.15 53.65
C THR A 75 30.49 -15.30 52.26
N GLN A 76 29.63 -14.37 51.84
CA GLN A 76 29.06 -14.35 50.49
C GLN A 76 30.15 -14.09 49.44
N GLU A 77 31.09 -13.18 49.70
CA GLU A 77 32.23 -12.93 48.81
C GLU A 77 33.14 -14.17 48.68
N LEU A 78 33.41 -14.87 49.79
CA LEU A 78 34.16 -16.13 49.79
C LEU A 78 33.47 -17.20 48.96
N LEU A 79 32.16 -17.38 49.09
CA LEU A 79 31.39 -18.34 48.30
C LEU A 79 31.38 -17.97 46.80
N SER A 80 31.21 -16.68 46.49
CA SER A 80 31.31 -16.18 45.10
C SER A 80 32.71 -16.40 44.52
N ASN A 81 33.76 -16.14 45.28
CA ASN A 81 35.13 -16.34 44.83
C ASN A 81 35.48 -17.82 44.68
N ALA A 82 34.97 -18.70 45.55
CA ALA A 82 35.09 -20.15 45.40
C ALA A 82 34.41 -20.64 44.11
N ALA A 83 33.21 -20.15 43.80
CA ALA A 83 32.51 -20.48 42.54
C ALA A 83 33.29 -19.98 41.31
N LYS A 84 33.84 -18.76 41.35
CA LYS A 84 34.71 -18.23 40.28
C LYS A 84 35.99 -19.05 40.12
N MET A 85 36.62 -19.49 41.21
CA MET A 85 37.78 -20.39 41.17
C MET A 85 37.45 -21.72 40.53
N GLN A 86 36.32 -22.35 40.89
CA GLN A 86 35.90 -23.61 40.26
C GLN A 86 35.61 -23.44 38.76
N ALA A 87 35.02 -22.32 38.34
CA ALA A 87 34.82 -22.01 36.93
C ALA A 87 36.15 -21.84 36.17
N ALA A 88 37.12 -21.13 36.78
CA ALA A 88 38.45 -20.96 36.20
C ALA A 88 39.24 -22.28 36.08
N VAL A 89 39.11 -23.17 37.06
CA VAL A 89 39.73 -24.51 37.00
C VAL A 89 39.11 -25.35 35.87
N LYS A 90 37.79 -25.30 35.68
CA LYS A 90 37.12 -26.00 34.56
C LYS A 90 37.54 -25.46 33.20
N LEU A 91 37.68 -24.15 33.06
CA LEU A 91 38.18 -23.53 31.82
C LEU A 91 39.63 -23.94 31.54
N SER A 92 40.49 -23.92 32.54
CA SER A 92 41.90 -24.36 32.41
C SER A 92 42.02 -25.85 32.02
N GLN A 93 41.14 -26.71 32.54
CA GLN A 93 41.07 -28.12 32.10
C GLN A 93 40.63 -28.26 30.64
N GLY A 94 39.66 -27.43 30.20
CA GLY A 94 39.25 -27.34 28.80
C GLY A 94 40.42 -26.90 27.89
N ASP A 95 41.12 -25.84 28.27
CA ASP A 95 42.30 -25.33 27.54
C ASP A 95 43.43 -26.36 27.47
N HIS A 96 43.63 -27.15 28.52
CA HIS A 96 44.63 -28.23 28.49
C HIS A 96 44.29 -29.28 27.42
N SER A 97 43.01 -29.65 27.30
CA SER A 97 42.56 -30.63 26.30
C SER A 97 42.69 -30.12 24.86
N THR A 98 42.44 -28.82 24.62
CA THR A 98 42.61 -28.21 23.30
C THR A 98 44.08 -28.06 22.93
N ILE A 99 44.94 -27.71 23.90
CA ILE A 99 46.40 -27.67 23.71
C ILE A 99 46.95 -29.07 23.35
N GLU A 100 46.48 -30.14 24.00
CA GLU A 100 46.89 -31.51 23.64
C GLU A 100 46.42 -31.92 22.24
N ALA A 101 45.22 -31.53 21.84
CA ALA A 101 44.71 -31.78 20.49
C ALA A 101 45.56 -31.05 19.43
N LEU A 102 45.86 -29.77 19.65
CA LEU A 102 46.72 -28.98 18.76
C LEU A 102 48.15 -29.51 18.70
N LYS A 103 48.72 -29.99 19.82
CA LYS A 103 50.04 -30.65 19.82
C LYS A 103 50.04 -31.91 18.93
N LYS A 104 48.98 -32.73 18.99
CA LYS A 104 48.85 -33.91 18.12
C LYS A 104 48.70 -33.54 16.63
N GLU A 105 48.04 -32.44 16.33
CA GLU A 105 47.93 -31.93 14.96
C GLU A 105 49.27 -31.40 14.43
N ILE A 106 50.04 -30.71 15.27
CA ILE A 106 51.40 -30.28 14.94
C ILE A 106 52.29 -31.50 14.68
N GLU A 107 52.25 -32.53 15.52
CA GLU A 107 53.01 -33.77 15.28
C GLU A 107 52.61 -34.45 13.96
N LYS A 108 51.32 -34.45 13.59
CA LYS A 108 50.86 -34.98 12.30
C LYS A 108 51.41 -34.14 11.14
N ALA A 109 51.38 -32.82 11.25
CA ALA A 109 51.92 -31.92 10.22
C ALA A 109 53.44 -32.12 10.05
N TRP A 110 54.18 -32.27 11.14
CA TRP A 110 55.61 -32.59 11.10
C TRP A 110 55.89 -33.91 10.39
N ARG A 111 55.13 -34.98 10.69
CA ARG A 111 55.26 -36.26 9.97
C ARG A 111 54.97 -36.13 8.47
N THR A 112 54.01 -35.29 8.06
CA THR A 112 53.75 -35.06 6.63
C THR A 112 54.89 -34.32 5.94
N VAL A 113 55.57 -33.42 6.65
CA VAL A 113 56.77 -32.72 6.16
C VAL A 113 57.95 -33.69 6.04
N ASP A 114 58.15 -34.58 7.02
CA ASP A 114 59.20 -35.60 6.96
C ASP A 114 58.99 -36.56 5.78
N VAL A 115 57.76 -37.01 5.55
CA VAL A 115 57.41 -37.84 4.39
C VAL A 115 57.61 -37.09 3.06
N ALA A 116 57.34 -35.78 3.02
CA ALA A 116 57.60 -34.97 1.83
C ALA A 116 59.11 -34.80 1.58
N ASN A 117 59.90 -34.58 2.63
CA ASN A 117 61.34 -34.46 2.56
C ASN A 117 62.01 -35.79 2.16
N GLU A 118 61.52 -36.93 2.64
CA GLU A 118 61.98 -38.25 2.17
C GLU A 118 61.69 -38.46 0.69
N LYS A 119 60.51 -38.03 0.20
CA LYS A 119 60.18 -38.10 -1.23
C LYS A 119 61.07 -37.18 -2.07
N ASP A 120 61.35 -35.97 -1.59
CA ASP A 120 62.28 -35.05 -2.26
C ASP A 120 63.72 -35.58 -2.25
N HIS A 121 64.16 -36.23 -1.16
CA HIS A 121 65.46 -36.87 -1.10
C HIS A 121 65.59 -38.01 -2.12
N ARG A 122 64.59 -38.91 -2.19
CA ARG A 122 64.55 -39.98 -3.20
C ARG A 122 64.52 -39.44 -4.63
N ALA A 123 63.81 -38.33 -4.86
CA ALA A 123 63.79 -37.67 -6.17
C ALA A 123 65.17 -37.09 -6.53
N ARG A 124 65.89 -36.51 -5.56
CA ARG A 124 67.27 -36.01 -5.75
C ARG A 124 68.27 -37.14 -6.01
N GLU A 125 68.15 -38.25 -5.29
CA GLU A 125 68.96 -39.46 -5.53
C GLU A 125 68.71 -40.00 -6.95
N MET A 126 67.46 -40.09 -7.38
CA MET A 126 67.10 -40.54 -8.73
C MET A 126 67.61 -39.57 -9.82
N VAL A 127 67.60 -38.26 -9.56
CA VAL A 127 68.23 -37.28 -10.47
C VAL A 127 69.76 -37.46 -10.49
N GLN A 128 70.39 -37.84 -9.38
CA GLN A 128 71.82 -38.08 -9.32
C GLN A 128 72.23 -39.36 -10.06
N THR A 129 71.46 -40.44 -9.95
CA THR A 129 71.70 -41.68 -10.71
C THR A 129 71.51 -41.43 -12.20
N LEU A 130 70.45 -40.73 -12.61
CA LEU A 130 70.25 -40.35 -14.01
C LEU A 130 71.36 -39.44 -14.55
N LYS A 131 71.94 -38.56 -13.72
CA LYS A 131 73.12 -37.76 -14.10
C LYS A 131 74.39 -38.61 -14.25
N GLN A 132 74.58 -39.62 -13.41
CA GLN A 132 75.70 -40.56 -13.52
C GLN A 132 75.56 -41.46 -14.75
N GLU A 133 74.34 -41.88 -15.08
CA GLU A 133 74.04 -42.64 -16.31
C GLU A 133 74.24 -41.79 -17.57
N ILE A 134 73.87 -40.50 -17.53
CA ILE A 134 74.20 -39.57 -18.63
C ILE A 134 75.72 -39.40 -18.77
N GLN A 135 76.46 -39.31 -17.67
CA GLN A 135 77.94 -39.23 -17.71
C GLN A 135 78.60 -40.52 -18.19
N SER A 136 78.08 -41.69 -17.80
CA SER A 136 78.62 -42.98 -18.25
C SER A 136 78.32 -43.24 -19.72
N LEU A 137 77.13 -42.85 -20.21
CA LEU A 137 76.79 -42.89 -21.63
C LEU A 137 77.58 -41.85 -22.43
N GLN A 138 77.87 -40.67 -21.88
CA GLN A 138 78.77 -39.68 -22.50
C GLN A 138 80.25 -40.14 -22.53
N SER A 139 80.70 -40.93 -21.55
CA SER A 139 82.04 -41.55 -21.52
C SER A 139 82.16 -42.73 -22.49
N MET A 140 81.15 -43.58 -22.60
CA MET A 140 81.13 -44.70 -23.55
C MET A 140 81.04 -44.24 -25.03
N ILE A 141 80.51 -43.05 -25.28
CA ILE A 141 80.51 -42.43 -26.63
C ILE A 141 81.86 -41.77 -26.95
N HIS A 142 82.74 -41.53 -25.95
CA HIS A 142 84.06 -40.92 -26.14
C HIS A 142 85.21 -41.94 -26.32
N ASP A 143 85.09 -43.16 -25.78
CA ASP A 143 86.17 -44.17 -25.77
C ASP A 143 85.93 -45.37 -26.72
N GLY A 144 85.19 -45.17 -27.81
CA GLY A 144 84.71 -46.23 -28.71
C GLY A 144 85.40 -46.36 -30.07
N THR A 145 86.71 -46.07 -30.21
CA THR A 145 87.48 -46.37 -31.45
C THR A 145 88.97 -46.66 -31.18
N SER A 146 89.36 -47.92 -30.93
CA SER A 146 90.67 -48.49 -31.31
C SER A 146 90.73 -50.01 -31.18
N MET A 147 91.32 -50.65 -32.19
CA MET A 147 91.27 -52.08 -32.57
C MET A 147 92.46 -52.93 -32.06
N SER A 148 92.33 -54.27 -32.21
CA SER A 148 93.34 -55.25 -32.72
C SER A 148 94.37 -55.82 -31.71
N THR A 149 94.85 -57.08 -31.70
CA THR A 149 94.77 -58.34 -32.49
C THR A 149 95.53 -59.44 -31.73
N ASP A 150 95.23 -60.74 -31.92
CA ASP A 150 96.24 -61.80 -32.11
C ASP A 150 95.63 -63.05 -32.78
N THR A 151 96.20 -63.46 -33.91
CA THR A 151 95.55 -64.21 -35.00
C THR A 151 95.83 -65.72 -35.04
N THR A 152 95.79 -66.39 -33.89
CA THR A 152 95.84 -67.88 -33.83
C THR A 152 94.81 -68.52 -32.89
N SER A 153 94.17 -67.75 -32.01
CA SER A 153 92.98 -68.15 -31.24
C SER A 153 91.68 -68.05 -32.05
N THR A 154 91.75 -67.46 -33.24
CA THR A 154 90.63 -67.03 -34.06
C THR A 154 89.67 -68.15 -34.43
N LEU A 155 90.12 -69.38 -34.70
CA LEU A 155 89.21 -70.42 -35.21
C LEU A 155 88.44 -71.19 -34.12
N GLU A 156 89.04 -71.39 -32.95
CA GLU A 156 88.36 -71.97 -31.78
C GLU A 156 87.50 -70.94 -31.06
N GLN A 157 87.97 -69.69 -30.98
CA GLN A 157 87.12 -68.55 -30.59
C GLN A 157 85.94 -68.44 -31.54
N LEU A 158 86.12 -68.47 -32.86
CA LEU A 158 85.00 -68.39 -33.81
C LEU A 158 83.94 -69.49 -33.63
N LYS A 159 84.27 -70.68 -33.11
CA LYS A 159 83.26 -71.73 -32.80
C LYS A 159 82.53 -71.48 -31.49
N LEU A 160 83.26 -71.04 -30.46
CA LEU A 160 82.68 -70.62 -29.17
C LEU A 160 81.81 -69.37 -29.35
N ASP A 161 82.29 -68.43 -30.15
CA ASP A 161 81.61 -67.21 -30.55
C ASP A 161 80.42 -67.53 -31.44
N ASN A 162 80.48 -68.48 -32.39
CA ASN A 162 79.27 -68.86 -33.14
C ASN A 162 78.17 -69.42 -32.23
N LYS A 163 78.53 -70.26 -31.24
CA LYS A 163 77.57 -70.79 -30.27
C LYS A 163 77.05 -69.71 -29.33
N ARG A 164 77.90 -68.80 -28.86
CA ARG A 164 77.49 -67.64 -28.06
C ARG A 164 76.58 -66.71 -28.85
N LEU A 165 76.95 -66.37 -30.09
CA LEU A 165 76.18 -65.54 -31.01
C LEU A 165 74.84 -66.16 -31.39
N LEU A 166 74.72 -67.50 -31.43
CA LEU A 166 73.43 -68.18 -31.60
C LEU A 166 72.53 -68.03 -30.37
N VAL A 167 73.08 -68.22 -29.17
CA VAL A 167 72.33 -68.04 -27.91
C VAL A 167 71.98 -66.57 -27.70
N GLU A 168 72.92 -65.65 -27.92
CA GLU A 168 72.70 -64.20 -27.91
C GLU A 168 71.70 -63.81 -29.00
N GLY A 169 71.72 -64.43 -30.18
CA GLY A 169 70.72 -64.22 -31.22
C GLY A 169 69.32 -64.65 -30.81
N GLU A 170 69.18 -65.81 -30.16
CA GLU A 170 67.90 -66.29 -29.60
C GLU A 170 67.42 -65.42 -28.42
N GLU A 171 68.33 -64.95 -27.57
CA GLU A 171 68.03 -64.05 -26.45
C GLU A 171 67.61 -62.66 -26.94
N MET A 172 68.33 -62.11 -27.93
CA MET A 172 67.98 -60.85 -28.57
C MET A 172 66.68 -60.95 -29.35
N ALA A 173 66.40 -62.09 -30.00
CA ALA A 173 65.11 -62.33 -30.64
C ALA A 173 63.95 -62.35 -29.63
N LYS A 174 64.15 -63.00 -28.46
CA LYS A 174 63.17 -62.97 -27.35
C LYS A 174 62.99 -61.55 -26.80
N GLN A 175 64.08 -60.79 -26.63
CA GLN A 175 64.01 -59.40 -26.18
C GLN A 175 63.30 -58.49 -27.19
N VAL A 176 63.56 -58.67 -28.49
CA VAL A 176 62.84 -57.94 -29.54
C VAL A 176 61.36 -58.31 -29.54
N GLU A 177 61.01 -59.57 -29.28
CA GLU A 177 59.62 -60.01 -29.16
C GLU A 177 58.93 -59.41 -27.91
N THR A 178 59.61 -59.36 -26.76
CA THR A 178 59.08 -58.70 -25.55
C THR A 178 58.92 -57.20 -25.75
N TYR A 179 59.92 -56.52 -26.30
CA TYR A 179 59.82 -55.09 -26.58
C TYR A 179 58.77 -54.79 -27.65
N SER A 180 58.58 -55.66 -28.64
CA SER A 180 57.51 -55.50 -29.63
C SER A 180 56.12 -55.66 -29.00
N LYS A 181 55.94 -56.59 -28.05
CA LYS A 181 54.70 -56.74 -27.27
C LYS A 181 54.46 -55.53 -26.38
N GLU A 182 55.48 -55.06 -25.65
CA GLU A 182 55.39 -53.86 -24.81
C GLU A 182 55.08 -52.61 -25.63
N ILE A 183 55.69 -52.44 -26.81
CA ILE A 183 55.39 -51.32 -27.72
C ILE A 183 53.94 -51.43 -28.21
N ALA A 184 53.43 -52.62 -28.55
CA ALA A 184 52.04 -52.78 -28.96
C ALA A 184 51.04 -52.47 -27.82
N GLU A 185 51.33 -52.91 -26.60
CA GLU A 185 50.55 -52.61 -25.39
C GLU A 185 50.61 -51.12 -25.03
N LEU A 186 51.77 -50.48 -25.14
CA LEU A 186 51.92 -49.04 -24.95
C LEU A 186 51.21 -48.24 -26.03
N THR A 187 51.23 -48.70 -27.28
CA THR A 187 50.54 -48.04 -28.40
C THR A 187 49.02 -48.12 -28.25
N THR A 188 48.49 -49.27 -27.83
CA THR A 188 47.05 -49.45 -27.57
C THR A 188 46.59 -48.68 -26.34
N SER A 189 47.38 -48.66 -25.26
CA SER A 189 47.10 -47.84 -24.07
C SER A 189 47.20 -46.34 -24.37
N LEU A 190 48.14 -45.88 -25.21
CA LEU A 190 48.19 -44.50 -25.66
C LEU A 190 46.99 -44.12 -26.54
N ALA A 191 46.53 -45.01 -27.42
CA ALA A 191 45.36 -44.77 -28.25
C ALA A 191 44.07 -44.65 -27.41
N THR A 192 43.88 -45.54 -26.44
CA THR A 192 42.73 -45.48 -25.51
C THR A 192 42.78 -44.22 -24.65
N ARG A 193 43.95 -43.86 -24.11
CA ARG A 193 44.11 -42.61 -23.35
C ARG A 193 43.85 -41.35 -24.18
N LYS A 194 44.25 -41.33 -25.45
CA LYS A 194 43.92 -40.22 -26.36
C LYS A 194 42.41 -40.10 -26.61
N ALA A 195 41.74 -41.22 -26.87
CA ALA A 195 40.28 -41.26 -27.01
C ALA A 195 39.56 -40.79 -25.73
N ASP A 196 40.03 -41.24 -24.56
CA ASP A 196 39.50 -40.77 -23.27
C ASP A 196 39.72 -39.27 -23.07
N THR A 197 40.89 -38.73 -23.42
CA THR A 197 41.14 -37.29 -23.31
C THR A 197 40.25 -36.47 -24.25
N GLU A 198 40.02 -36.93 -25.48
CA GLU A 198 39.13 -36.27 -26.43
C GLU A 198 37.68 -36.31 -25.96
N SER A 199 37.22 -37.44 -25.41
CA SER A 199 35.89 -37.56 -24.80
C SER A 199 35.73 -36.61 -23.61
N ASN A 200 36.71 -36.58 -22.71
CA ASN A 200 36.72 -35.67 -21.56
C ASN A 200 36.76 -34.18 -21.97
N GLU A 201 37.46 -33.84 -23.06
CA GLU A 201 37.45 -32.48 -23.60
C GLU A 201 36.08 -32.09 -24.17
N GLN A 202 35.40 -33.00 -24.86
CA GLN A 202 34.04 -32.77 -25.36
C GLN A 202 33.06 -32.60 -24.19
N GLU A 203 33.13 -33.45 -23.17
CA GLU A 203 32.32 -33.31 -21.96
C GLU A 203 32.60 -31.99 -21.23
N ARG A 204 33.86 -31.57 -21.11
CA ARG A 204 34.22 -30.26 -20.55
C ARG A 204 33.62 -29.11 -21.36
N ARG A 205 33.62 -29.18 -22.69
CA ARG A 205 32.97 -28.16 -23.55
C ARG A 205 31.46 -28.13 -23.33
N HIS A 206 30.81 -29.28 -23.23
CA HIS A 206 29.37 -29.37 -22.94
C HIS A 206 29.03 -28.83 -21.54
N LEU A 207 29.82 -29.18 -20.52
CA LEU A 207 29.65 -28.66 -19.16
C LEU A 207 29.89 -27.14 -19.10
N ALA A 208 30.87 -26.62 -19.85
CA ALA A 208 31.11 -25.18 -19.94
C ALA A 208 29.93 -24.44 -20.59
N GLN A 209 29.36 -24.97 -21.68
CA GLN A 209 28.16 -24.40 -22.31
C GLN A 209 26.95 -24.45 -21.37
N ARG A 210 26.75 -25.56 -20.66
CA ARG A 210 25.66 -25.70 -19.67
C ARG A 210 25.84 -24.73 -18.49
N LEU A 211 27.06 -24.57 -18.00
CA LEU A 211 27.37 -23.57 -16.96
C LEU A 211 27.07 -22.15 -17.42
N GLU A 212 27.36 -21.82 -18.69
CA GLU A 212 27.07 -20.50 -19.24
C GLU A 212 25.55 -20.25 -19.35
N LEU A 213 24.77 -21.25 -19.78
CA LEU A 213 23.31 -21.16 -19.79
C LEU A 213 22.75 -20.97 -18.37
N VAL A 214 23.21 -21.76 -17.40
CA VAL A 214 22.78 -21.62 -16.00
C VAL A 214 23.18 -20.26 -15.43
N ARG A 215 24.33 -19.70 -15.80
CA ARG A 215 24.72 -18.33 -15.41
C ARG A 215 23.79 -17.29 -16.01
N GLN A 216 23.41 -17.43 -17.28
CA GLN A 216 22.46 -16.53 -17.93
C GLN A 216 21.07 -16.62 -17.29
N GLU A 217 20.57 -17.82 -17.01
CA GLU A 217 19.32 -18.06 -16.29
C GLU A 217 19.37 -17.46 -14.88
N TYR A 218 20.44 -17.71 -14.13
CA TYR A 218 20.67 -17.11 -12.81
C TYR A 218 20.69 -15.58 -12.87
N SER A 219 21.31 -14.98 -13.89
CA SER A 219 21.32 -13.52 -14.07
C SER A 219 19.92 -12.96 -14.38
N ARG A 220 19.12 -13.66 -15.20
CA ARG A 220 17.74 -13.29 -15.51
C ARG A 220 16.86 -13.38 -14.27
N GLU A 221 17.00 -14.47 -13.52
CA GLU A 221 16.25 -14.71 -12.28
C GLU A 221 16.63 -13.71 -11.19
N ARG A 222 17.93 -13.43 -11.02
CA ARG A 222 18.41 -12.38 -10.12
C ARG A 222 17.83 -11.01 -10.46
N ASN A 223 17.78 -10.66 -11.75
CA ASN A 223 17.20 -9.40 -12.20
C ASN A 223 15.67 -9.37 -12.05
N ALA A 224 14.98 -10.49 -12.29
CA ALA A 224 13.55 -10.62 -12.02
C ALA A 224 13.24 -10.47 -10.53
N ARG A 225 14.01 -11.13 -9.66
CA ARG A 225 13.90 -11.03 -8.21
C ARG A 225 14.19 -9.61 -7.71
N ALA A 226 15.22 -8.94 -8.23
CA ALA A 226 15.50 -7.54 -7.87
C ALA A 226 14.36 -6.60 -8.26
N ARG A 227 13.71 -6.82 -9.42
CA ARG A 227 12.50 -6.07 -9.82
C ARG A 227 11.31 -6.36 -8.91
N ALA A 228 11.09 -7.62 -8.56
CA ALA A 228 10.02 -8.02 -7.64
C ALA A 228 10.25 -7.44 -6.22
N GLU A 229 11.49 -7.47 -5.71
CA GLU A 229 11.85 -6.87 -4.43
C GLU A 229 11.67 -5.35 -4.43
N TYR A 230 11.98 -4.69 -5.55
CA TYR A 230 11.72 -3.26 -5.72
C TYR A 230 10.22 -2.96 -5.70
N GLN A 231 9.42 -3.74 -6.43
CA GLN A 231 7.95 -3.62 -6.44
C GLN A 231 7.35 -3.89 -5.05
N CYS A 232 7.84 -4.90 -4.32
CA CYS A 232 7.42 -5.17 -2.94
C CYS A 232 7.75 -4.00 -2.00
N LYS A 233 8.93 -3.38 -2.14
CA LYS A 233 9.31 -2.20 -1.34
C LYS A 233 8.44 -1.00 -1.66
N GLU A 234 8.13 -0.74 -2.94
CA GLU A 234 7.18 0.29 -3.34
C GLU A 234 5.79 0.01 -2.77
N LEU A 235 5.29 -1.23 -2.89
CA LEU A 235 4.00 -1.62 -2.33
C LEU A 235 3.97 -1.46 -0.80
N LEU A 236 5.03 -1.82 -0.08
CA LEU A 236 5.14 -1.57 1.37
C LEU A 236 5.14 -0.08 1.73
N LEU A 237 5.79 0.77 0.93
CA LEU A 237 5.72 2.22 1.09
C LEU A 237 4.30 2.76 0.83
N THR A 238 3.63 2.25 -0.21
CA THR A 238 2.22 2.62 -0.46
C THR A 238 1.29 2.14 0.65
N LEU A 239 1.54 0.96 1.24
CA LEU A 239 0.78 0.45 2.39
C LEU A 239 1.01 1.33 3.61
N LYS A 240 2.26 1.68 3.95
CA LYS A 240 2.56 2.58 5.09
C LYS A 240 1.94 3.96 4.92
N THR A 241 1.97 4.52 3.72
CA THR A 241 1.32 5.82 3.44
C THR A 241 -0.20 5.72 3.51
N ARG A 242 -0.79 4.62 3.02
CA ARG A 242 -2.22 4.32 3.15
C ARG A 242 -2.62 4.11 4.61
N GLU A 243 -1.84 3.38 5.41
CA GLU A 243 -2.05 3.18 6.84
C GLU A 243 -2.03 4.51 7.59
N LYS A 244 -1.05 5.37 7.32
CA LYS A 244 -0.99 6.71 7.91
C LYS A 244 -2.21 7.55 7.51
N ALA A 245 -2.60 7.55 6.23
CA ALA A 245 -3.80 8.25 5.78
C ALA A 245 -5.10 7.68 6.39
N LEU A 246 -5.13 6.37 6.66
CA LEU A 246 -6.24 5.70 7.33
C LEU A 246 -6.29 6.10 8.81
N GLN A 247 -5.13 6.20 9.46
CA GLN A 247 -5.02 6.70 10.83
C GLN A 247 -5.44 8.17 10.92
N ASP A 248 -4.94 9.04 10.03
CA ASP A 248 -5.36 10.44 9.95
C ASP A 248 -6.88 10.55 9.70
N ARG A 249 -7.46 9.65 8.90
CA ARG A 249 -8.92 9.57 8.70
C ARG A 249 -9.66 9.09 9.95
N LYS A 250 -9.14 8.12 10.69
CA LYS A 250 -9.70 7.67 11.97
C LYS A 250 -9.67 8.77 13.01
N ASP A 251 -8.58 9.53 13.09
CA ASP A 251 -8.44 10.64 14.03
C ASP A 251 -9.42 11.78 13.67
N ARG A 252 -9.59 12.06 12.36
CA ARG A 252 -10.64 12.98 11.88
C ARG A 252 -12.05 12.47 12.17
N LEU A 253 -12.31 11.18 11.98
CA LEU A 253 -13.61 10.57 12.29
C LEU A 253 -13.91 10.74 13.79
N ASN A 254 -12.95 10.44 14.66
CA ASN A 254 -13.08 10.61 16.11
C ASN A 254 -13.33 12.08 16.49
N ALA A 255 -12.65 13.02 15.85
CA ALA A 255 -12.88 14.45 16.05
C ALA A 255 -14.28 14.89 15.61
N VAL A 256 -14.76 14.39 14.46
CA VAL A 256 -16.12 14.64 13.97
C VAL A 256 -17.16 13.99 14.88
N GLU A 257 -16.94 12.75 15.35
CA GLU A 257 -17.82 12.10 16.32
C GLU A 257 -17.90 12.87 17.64
N ALA A 258 -16.78 13.41 18.13
CA ALA A 258 -16.76 14.27 19.31
C ALA A 258 -17.56 15.56 19.07
N ALA A 259 -17.40 16.19 17.89
CA ALA A 259 -18.16 17.38 17.51
C ALA A 259 -19.67 17.07 17.39
N VAL A 260 -20.04 15.93 16.80
CA VAL A 260 -21.44 15.48 16.72
C VAL A 260 -22.03 15.22 18.10
N ARG A 261 -21.28 14.59 19.01
CA ARG A 261 -21.73 14.38 20.40
C ARG A 261 -21.95 15.71 21.13
N ASN A 262 -21.08 16.70 20.90
CA ASN A 262 -21.26 18.04 21.47
C ASN A 262 -22.48 18.74 20.88
N GLN A 263 -22.68 18.71 19.56
CA GLN A 263 -23.87 19.26 18.93
C GLN A 263 -25.17 18.53 19.34
N GLN A 264 -25.11 17.22 19.59
CA GLN A 264 -26.24 16.46 20.14
C GLN A 264 -26.60 16.95 21.54
N LYS A 265 -25.61 17.21 22.41
CA LYS A 265 -25.85 17.82 23.73
C LYS A 265 -26.45 19.22 23.61
N GLU A 266 -25.92 20.07 22.73
CA GLU A 266 -26.48 21.39 22.46
C GLU A 266 -27.93 21.32 21.94
N LEU A 267 -28.22 20.36 21.05
CA LEU A 267 -29.58 20.10 20.56
C LEU A 267 -30.52 19.62 21.67
N GLU A 268 -30.05 18.77 22.59
CA GLU A 268 -30.82 18.35 23.76
C GLU A 268 -31.12 19.53 24.69
N GLU A 269 -30.15 20.41 24.94
CA GLU A 269 -30.36 21.65 25.70
C GLU A 269 -31.35 22.60 25.01
N LEU A 270 -31.23 22.77 23.69
CA LEU A 270 -32.18 23.57 22.91
C LEU A 270 -33.57 22.95 22.90
N ARG A 271 -33.68 21.61 22.84
CA ARG A 271 -34.97 20.91 22.96
C ARG A 271 -35.58 21.10 24.34
N ARG A 272 -34.80 21.02 25.42
CA ARG A 272 -35.26 21.34 26.78
C ARG A 272 -35.79 22.78 26.87
N LYS A 273 -35.04 23.75 26.32
CA LYS A 273 -35.47 25.16 26.24
C LYS A 273 -36.76 25.32 25.42
N LYS A 274 -36.89 24.61 24.30
CA LYS A 274 -38.12 24.60 23.49
C LYS A 274 -39.29 24.03 24.27
N THR A 275 -39.12 22.91 24.98
CA THR A 275 -40.21 22.32 25.79
C THR A 275 -40.64 23.23 26.92
N THR A 276 -39.72 23.94 27.58
CA THR A 276 -40.09 24.92 28.63
C THR A 276 -40.81 26.13 28.05
N LEU A 277 -40.38 26.63 26.88
CA LEU A 277 -41.07 27.71 26.18
C LEU A 277 -42.45 27.27 25.66
N GLN A 278 -42.58 26.03 25.20
CA GLN A 278 -43.86 25.46 24.77
C GLN A 278 -44.83 25.37 25.95
N GLN A 279 -44.37 24.90 27.11
CA GLN A 279 -45.17 24.89 28.34
C GLN A 279 -45.61 26.31 28.74
N GLN A 280 -44.72 27.30 28.63
CA GLN A 280 -45.08 28.71 28.86
C GLN A 280 -46.13 29.20 27.87
N LEU A 281 -46.00 28.85 26.59
CA LEU A 281 -46.97 29.20 25.54
C LEU A 281 -48.33 28.52 25.78
N ASP A 282 -48.34 27.25 26.18
CA ASP A 282 -49.57 26.51 26.51
C ASP A 282 -50.24 27.11 27.76
N THR A 283 -49.48 27.54 28.77
CA THR A 283 -50.05 28.27 29.92
C THR A 283 -50.64 29.62 29.51
N ALA A 284 -49.97 30.36 28.63
CA ALA A 284 -50.49 31.63 28.10
C ALA A 284 -51.72 31.41 27.21
N ALA A 285 -51.73 30.34 26.40
CA ALA A 285 -52.86 29.95 25.56
C ALA A 285 -54.08 29.53 26.40
N ASN A 286 -53.87 28.81 27.51
CA ASN A 286 -54.94 28.48 28.45
C ASN A 286 -55.50 29.74 29.13
N GLN A 287 -54.63 30.69 29.49
CA GLN A 287 -55.08 31.99 30.01
C GLN A 287 -55.89 32.77 28.96
N LEU A 288 -55.43 32.80 27.71
CA LEU A 288 -56.16 33.41 26.59
C LEU A 288 -57.50 32.71 26.35
N TYR A 289 -57.54 31.38 26.37
CA TYR A 289 -58.76 30.60 26.22
C TYR A 289 -59.77 30.95 27.31
N HIS A 290 -59.36 31.06 28.58
CA HIS A 290 -60.25 31.49 29.66
C HIS A 290 -60.75 32.93 29.46
N THR A 291 -59.90 33.86 29.00
CA THR A 291 -60.35 35.23 28.68
C THR A 291 -61.30 35.28 27.47
N GLN A 292 -61.07 34.44 26.47
CA GLN A 292 -61.88 34.37 25.26
C GLN A 292 -63.22 33.66 25.52
N GLN A 293 -63.24 32.65 26.40
CA GLN A 293 -64.46 32.01 26.88
C GLN A 293 -65.29 33.02 27.69
N SER A 294 -64.68 33.78 28.60
CA SER A 294 -65.38 34.86 29.31
C SER A 294 -65.92 35.95 28.36
N TYR A 295 -65.22 36.24 27.27
CA TYR A 295 -65.71 37.14 26.23
C TYR A 295 -66.87 36.54 25.43
N ASN A 296 -66.79 35.28 25.02
CA ASN A 296 -67.85 34.59 24.30
C ASN A 296 -69.12 34.44 25.14
N ASP A 297 -69.00 34.15 26.44
CA ASP A 297 -70.14 34.14 27.36
C ASP A 297 -70.83 35.52 27.38
N SER A 298 -70.05 36.61 27.34
CA SER A 298 -70.61 37.97 27.21
C SER A 298 -71.29 38.20 25.85
N VAL A 299 -70.73 37.69 24.75
CA VAL A 299 -71.35 37.79 23.41
C VAL A 299 -72.65 36.97 23.34
N ASP A 300 -72.68 35.76 23.89
CA ASP A 300 -73.88 34.91 23.91
C ASP A 300 -75.00 35.57 24.73
N THR A 301 -74.68 36.27 25.83
CA THR A 301 -75.68 37.08 26.53
C THR A 301 -76.22 38.23 25.67
N THR A 302 -75.37 38.88 24.84
CA THR A 302 -75.83 39.92 23.91
C THR A 302 -76.64 39.36 22.74
N ALA A 303 -76.30 38.18 22.23
CA ALA A 303 -77.02 37.50 21.17
C ALA A 303 -78.40 37.02 21.63
N ALA A 304 -78.51 36.50 22.86
CA ALA A 304 -79.79 36.13 23.46
C ALA A 304 -80.72 37.35 23.63
N LEU A 305 -80.16 38.52 23.99
CA LEU A 305 -80.92 39.77 24.06
C LEU A 305 -81.35 40.26 22.65
N ASN A 306 -80.49 40.15 21.64
CA ASN A 306 -80.81 40.53 20.26
C ASN A 306 -81.82 39.59 19.58
N ALA A 307 -81.76 38.28 19.83
CA ALA A 307 -82.75 37.33 19.34
C ALA A 307 -84.15 37.60 19.91
N ARG A 308 -84.22 38.03 21.18
CA ARG A 308 -85.47 38.46 21.81
C ARG A 308 -86.04 39.74 21.21
N LEU A 309 -85.18 40.65 20.74
CA LEU A 309 -85.58 41.85 20.00
C LEU A 309 -86.09 41.50 18.58
N GLN A 310 -85.42 40.61 17.86
CA GLN A 310 -85.85 40.18 16.51
C GLN A 310 -87.15 39.37 16.49
N GLU A 311 -87.43 38.58 17.54
CA GLU A 311 -88.71 37.87 17.67
C GLU A 311 -89.90 38.85 17.79
N LEU A 312 -89.70 39.96 18.52
CA LEU A 312 -90.67 41.04 18.62
C LEU A 312 -90.85 41.78 17.29
N GLU A 313 -89.78 42.01 16.52
CA GLU A 313 -89.85 42.64 15.19
C GLU A 313 -90.55 41.76 14.13
N LYS A 314 -90.38 40.43 14.19
CA LYS A 314 -91.07 39.47 13.29
C LYS A 314 -92.58 39.42 13.53
N GLN A 315 -93.01 39.54 14.79
CA GLN A 315 -94.44 39.62 15.12
C GLN A 315 -95.08 40.89 14.54
N ILE A 316 -94.34 42.01 14.50
CA ILE A 316 -94.82 43.28 13.92
C ILE A 316 -94.96 43.15 12.39
N THR A 317 -93.94 42.65 11.69
CA THR A 317 -93.95 42.53 10.21
C THR A 317 -94.99 41.53 9.66
N LEU A 318 -95.37 40.50 10.42
CA LEU A 318 -96.40 39.54 10.02
C LEU A 318 -97.81 40.16 10.07
N THR A 319 -98.06 41.07 11.02
CA THR A 319 -99.32 41.82 11.10
C THR A 319 -99.44 42.89 10.01
N GLU A 320 -98.33 43.47 9.54
CA GLU A 320 -98.32 44.48 8.49
C GLU A 320 -98.60 43.90 7.08
N ARG A 321 -98.17 42.66 6.81
CA ARG A 321 -98.44 41.96 5.52
C ARG A 321 -99.90 41.54 5.35
N GLN A 322 -100.56 41.12 6.43
CA GLN A 322 -101.97 40.71 6.41
C GLN A 322 -102.93 41.87 6.04
N VAL A 323 -102.48 43.12 6.15
CA VAL A 323 -103.26 44.32 5.80
C VAL A 323 -103.15 44.70 4.31
N ILE A 324 -102.11 44.22 3.61
CA ILE A 324 -101.85 44.54 2.20
C ILE A 324 -102.52 43.51 1.26
N ASP A 325 -102.45 42.22 1.60
CA ASP A 325 -103.04 41.13 0.80
C ASP A 325 -104.59 41.18 0.77
N ALA A 326 -105.22 41.84 1.76
CA ALA A 326 -106.67 42.03 1.82
C ALA A 326 -107.22 43.11 0.87
N ARG A 327 -106.36 43.87 0.17
CA ARG A 327 -106.79 44.96 -0.74
C ARG A 327 -106.69 44.63 -2.24
N GLU A 328 -105.90 43.63 -2.65
CA GLU A 328 -105.61 43.39 -4.08
C GLU A 328 -106.32 42.14 -4.67
N GLU A 329 -106.81 41.22 -3.82
CA GLU A 329 -107.55 40.01 -4.24
C GLU A 329 -109.04 40.25 -4.59
N GLY A 330 -109.52 41.49 -4.44
CA GLY A 330 -110.93 41.88 -4.58
C GLY A 330 -111.45 42.27 -5.97
N ALA A 331 -110.63 42.29 -7.03
CA ALA A 331 -111.04 42.91 -8.31
C ALA A 331 -110.91 42.06 -9.60
N ARG A 332 -110.40 40.81 -9.60
CA ARG A 332 -110.10 40.13 -10.89
C ARG A 332 -110.36 38.61 -11.01
N VAL A 333 -111.13 38.00 -10.12
CA VAL A 333 -111.57 36.59 -10.24
C VAL A 333 -113.06 36.45 -10.63
N SER A 334 -113.82 37.55 -10.71
CA SER A 334 -115.28 37.52 -10.94
C SER A 334 -115.79 37.47 -12.39
N ARG A 335 -115.23 36.69 -13.35
CA ARG A 335 -115.98 36.53 -14.64
C ARG A 335 -116.17 35.18 -15.33
N ILE A 336 -115.34 34.12 -15.32
CA ILE A 336 -115.62 33.00 -16.27
C ILE A 336 -115.20 31.61 -15.76
N GLU A 337 -115.91 31.10 -14.75
CA GLU A 337 -115.94 29.67 -14.34
C GLU A 337 -117.38 29.12 -14.21
N GLU A 338 -118.37 29.65 -14.95
CA GLU A 338 -119.80 29.29 -14.75
C GLU A 338 -120.50 28.38 -15.78
N ARG A 339 -119.89 27.83 -16.85
CA ARG A 339 -120.71 27.19 -17.92
C ARG A 339 -120.82 25.66 -17.96
N ASP A 340 -119.81 24.87 -17.59
CA ASP A 340 -119.77 23.49 -18.11
C ASP A 340 -120.26 22.37 -17.15
N PHE A 341 -121.12 22.70 -16.18
CA PHE A 341 -121.79 21.70 -15.31
C PHE A 341 -123.18 21.22 -15.82
N ARG A 342 -123.60 21.51 -17.08
CA ARG A 342 -125.00 21.22 -17.52
C ARG A 342 -125.26 20.38 -18.78
N GLU A 343 -124.27 19.90 -19.54
CA GLU A 343 -124.54 19.10 -20.77
C GLU A 343 -124.46 17.56 -20.61
N PHE A 344 -124.38 17.07 -19.37
CA PHE A 344 -124.38 15.62 -19.04
C PHE A 344 -125.76 14.93 -19.22
N ASP A 345 -126.87 15.64 -19.44
CA ASP A 345 -128.22 15.01 -19.45
C ASP A 345 -128.90 14.83 -20.83
N ARG A 346 -128.35 15.28 -21.97
CA ARG A 346 -129.08 15.25 -23.27
C ARG A 346 -128.79 14.11 -24.25
N LEU A 347 -127.61 13.48 -24.26
CA LEU A 347 -127.24 12.55 -25.38
C LEU A 347 -127.25 11.06 -25.02
N LYS A 348 -127.84 10.69 -23.89
CA LYS A 348 -128.30 9.32 -23.58
C LYS A 348 -129.47 8.85 -24.46
N GLN A 349 -129.98 9.66 -25.40
CA GLN A 349 -131.26 9.42 -26.07
C GLN A 349 -131.23 8.96 -27.54
N GLN A 350 -130.08 8.71 -28.18
CA GLN A 350 -130.08 8.25 -29.58
C GLN A 350 -129.18 7.04 -29.84
N ILE A 351 -129.51 6.00 -29.08
CA ILE A 351 -129.29 4.58 -29.35
C ILE A 351 -129.79 4.14 -30.74
N ASP A 352 -130.55 4.94 -31.50
CA ASP A 352 -131.52 4.31 -32.40
C ASP A 352 -131.14 4.01 -33.84
N ASN A 353 -130.08 4.50 -34.45
CA ASN A 353 -129.95 4.28 -35.90
C ASN A 353 -128.49 4.02 -36.29
N ILE A 354 -127.86 2.88 -35.99
CA ILE A 354 -128.17 1.52 -36.50
C ILE A 354 -128.39 1.47 -38.04
N CYS A 355 -128.36 2.60 -38.76
CA CYS A 355 -128.77 2.64 -40.16
C CYS A 355 -127.65 2.80 -41.21
N LYS A 356 -126.37 3.08 -40.91
CA LYS A 356 -125.39 3.31 -42.00
C LYS A 356 -123.99 2.73 -41.78
N ASP A 357 -123.98 1.54 -41.21
CA ASP A 357 -122.87 0.58 -41.33
C ASP A 357 -122.63 0.12 -42.81
N GLU A 358 -123.41 0.59 -43.80
CA GLU A 358 -123.16 0.38 -45.24
C GLU A 358 -122.05 1.26 -45.83
N GLU A 359 -121.79 2.46 -45.29
CA GLU A 359 -120.76 3.38 -45.84
C GLU A 359 -119.33 2.96 -45.45
N ASN A 360 -119.17 2.21 -44.36
CA ASN A 360 -117.88 1.74 -43.87
C ASN A 360 -117.24 0.64 -44.75
N LEU A 361 -118.02 -0.08 -45.57
CA LEU A 361 -117.52 -1.08 -46.52
C LEU A 361 -116.91 -0.45 -47.79
N ALA A 362 -117.34 0.76 -48.17
CA ALA A 362 -116.78 1.49 -49.31
C ALA A 362 -115.36 2.05 -49.03
N TYR A 363 -115.04 2.35 -47.76
CA TYR A 363 -113.73 2.88 -47.35
C TYR A 363 -112.61 1.81 -47.33
N GLN A 364 -112.97 0.53 -47.22
CA GLN A 364 -112.01 -0.59 -47.16
C GLN A 364 -111.50 -1.02 -48.56
N GLU A 365 -112.25 -0.75 -49.63
CA GLU A 365 -111.82 -1.08 -51.01
C GLU A 365 -110.71 -0.13 -51.52
N GLU A 366 -110.76 1.15 -51.12
CA GLU A 366 -109.78 2.17 -51.54
C GLU A 366 -108.42 2.00 -50.84
N THR A 367 -108.40 1.46 -49.63
CA THR A 367 -107.17 1.18 -48.87
C THR A 367 -106.36 0.02 -49.45
N VAL A 368 -107.02 -0.97 -50.08
CA VAL A 368 -106.34 -2.12 -50.73
C VAL A 368 -105.68 -1.70 -52.05
N ARG A 369 -106.29 -0.78 -52.83
CA ARG A 369 -105.70 -0.25 -54.08
C ARG A 369 -104.41 0.54 -53.84
N LYS A 370 -104.33 1.32 -52.74
CA LYS A 370 -103.11 2.07 -52.35
C LYS A 370 -101.97 1.16 -51.88
N ARG A 371 -102.26 -0.04 -51.35
CA ARG A 371 -101.28 -1.04 -50.91
C ARG A 371 -100.58 -1.75 -52.07
N ILE A 372 -101.29 -2.01 -53.17
CA ILE A 372 -100.73 -2.65 -54.38
C ILE A 372 -99.72 -1.73 -55.09
N ALA A 373 -99.95 -0.41 -55.10
CA ALA A 373 -99.04 0.57 -55.71
C ALA A 373 -97.72 0.75 -54.93
N MET A 374 -97.72 0.49 -53.62
CA MET A 374 -96.53 0.60 -52.76
C MET A 374 -95.56 -0.58 -52.98
N VAL A 375 -96.10 -1.79 -53.09
CA VAL A 375 -95.31 -3.02 -53.34
C VAL A 375 -94.63 -3.01 -54.72
N GLN A 376 -95.23 -2.36 -55.71
CA GLN A 376 -94.61 -2.22 -57.04
C GLN A 376 -93.40 -1.27 -57.05
N ARG A 377 -93.35 -0.26 -56.17
CA ARG A 377 -92.21 0.66 -56.01
C ARG A 377 -91.06 0.03 -55.21
N GLU A 378 -91.37 -0.82 -54.24
CA GLU A 378 -90.36 -1.59 -53.49
C GLU A 378 -89.65 -2.64 -54.35
N LYS A 379 -90.36 -3.23 -55.33
CA LYS A 379 -89.76 -4.19 -56.27
C LYS A 379 -88.73 -3.55 -57.21
N THR A 380 -88.88 -2.25 -57.55
CA THR A 380 -87.91 -1.53 -58.39
C THR A 380 -86.68 -1.08 -57.60
N SER A 381 -86.85 -0.62 -56.35
CA SER A 381 -85.71 -0.23 -55.50
C SER A 381 -84.83 -1.42 -55.09
N LEU A 382 -85.44 -2.60 -54.85
CA LEU A 382 -84.69 -3.82 -54.54
C LEU A 382 -83.86 -4.34 -55.72
N LYS A 383 -84.30 -4.11 -56.97
CA LYS A 383 -83.51 -4.48 -58.17
C LYS A 383 -82.29 -3.58 -58.36
N GLU A 384 -82.38 -2.31 -58.00
CA GLU A 384 -81.24 -1.38 -58.06
C GLU A 384 -80.20 -1.67 -56.96
N ALA A 385 -80.65 -2.09 -55.77
CA ALA A 385 -79.76 -2.51 -54.68
C ALA A 385 -78.96 -3.78 -55.00
N VAL A 386 -79.56 -4.77 -55.67
CA VAL A 386 -78.87 -6.01 -56.08
C VAL A 386 -77.73 -5.70 -57.07
N ASN A 387 -77.96 -4.80 -58.04
CA ASN A 387 -76.94 -4.42 -59.02
C ASN A 387 -75.75 -3.65 -58.41
N LEU A 388 -75.95 -2.97 -57.26
CA LEU A 388 -74.86 -2.31 -56.53
C LEU A 388 -74.03 -3.33 -55.75
N LEU A 389 -74.68 -4.30 -55.11
CA LEU A 389 -73.99 -5.38 -54.38
C LEU A 389 -73.14 -6.26 -55.31
N ASP A 390 -73.62 -6.58 -56.51
CA ASP A 390 -72.84 -7.33 -57.50
C ASP A 390 -71.54 -6.61 -57.93
N ARG A 391 -71.57 -5.26 -57.97
CA ARG A 391 -70.37 -4.45 -58.29
C ARG A 391 -69.38 -4.41 -57.12
N GLU A 392 -69.88 -4.42 -55.89
CA GLU A 392 -69.04 -4.47 -54.69
C GLU A 392 -68.36 -5.83 -54.51
N CYS A 393 -69.08 -6.94 -54.78
CA CYS A 393 -68.51 -8.29 -54.76
C CYS A 393 -67.35 -8.43 -55.76
N ALA A 394 -67.51 -7.95 -57.00
CA ALA A 394 -66.45 -8.01 -58.02
C ALA A 394 -65.21 -7.17 -57.67
N LEU A 395 -65.38 -6.07 -56.93
CA LEU A 395 -64.25 -5.24 -56.45
C LEU A 395 -63.53 -5.89 -55.28
N LEU A 396 -64.25 -6.62 -54.40
CA LEU A 396 -63.66 -7.34 -53.27
C LEU A 396 -62.87 -8.57 -53.73
N GLU A 397 -63.33 -9.31 -54.73
CA GLU A 397 -62.59 -10.46 -55.30
C GLU A 397 -61.23 -10.03 -55.88
N LYS A 398 -61.17 -8.89 -56.60
CA LYS A 398 -59.92 -8.34 -57.11
C LYS A 398 -58.96 -7.84 -56.02
N LYS A 399 -59.49 -7.40 -54.88
CA LYS A 399 -58.66 -7.03 -53.71
C LYS A 399 -58.13 -8.27 -53.00
N GLY A 400 -58.95 -9.31 -52.83
CA GLY A 400 -58.54 -10.59 -52.25
C GLY A 400 -57.38 -11.25 -53.01
N ALA A 401 -57.44 -11.30 -54.34
CA ALA A 401 -56.36 -11.86 -55.16
C ALA A 401 -55.03 -11.11 -55.02
N LYS A 402 -55.06 -9.78 -54.80
CA LYS A 402 -53.85 -8.98 -54.55
C LYS A 402 -53.27 -9.23 -53.16
N GLU A 403 -54.12 -9.40 -52.14
CA GLU A 403 -53.69 -9.75 -50.79
C GLU A 403 -53.09 -11.16 -50.71
N GLU A 404 -53.62 -12.13 -51.47
CA GLU A 404 -53.06 -13.49 -51.55
C GLU A 404 -51.68 -13.51 -52.20
N LEU A 405 -51.47 -12.73 -53.26
CA LEU A 405 -50.15 -12.55 -53.87
C LEU A 405 -49.14 -11.94 -52.88
N LEU A 406 -49.55 -10.88 -52.15
CA LEU A 406 -48.73 -10.27 -51.10
C LEU A 406 -48.40 -11.26 -49.98
N ARG A 407 -49.39 -12.02 -49.49
CA ARG A 407 -49.18 -13.06 -48.47
C ARG A 407 -48.20 -14.13 -48.94
N SER A 408 -48.31 -14.59 -50.19
CA SER A 408 -47.40 -15.59 -50.76
C SER A 408 -45.95 -15.08 -50.85
N ALA A 409 -45.76 -13.79 -51.14
CA ALA A 409 -44.44 -13.16 -51.18
C ALA A 409 -43.86 -12.98 -49.76
N THR A 410 -44.68 -12.56 -48.79
CA THR A 410 -44.24 -12.46 -47.39
C THR A 410 -43.86 -13.81 -46.80
N LEU A 411 -44.57 -14.89 -47.16
CA LEU A 411 -44.28 -16.24 -46.67
C LEU A 411 -42.93 -16.77 -47.20
N LYS A 412 -42.55 -16.42 -48.43
CA LYS A 412 -41.23 -16.74 -48.98
C LYS A 412 -40.10 -15.97 -48.29
N LEU A 413 -40.32 -14.69 -47.99
CA LEU A 413 -39.37 -13.87 -47.23
C LEU A 413 -39.16 -14.43 -45.82
N VAL A 414 -40.24 -14.76 -45.10
CA VAL A 414 -40.17 -15.35 -43.75
C VAL A 414 -39.39 -16.67 -43.76
N LYS A 415 -39.61 -17.54 -44.75
CA LYS A 415 -38.81 -18.78 -44.90
C LYS A 415 -37.31 -18.47 -45.09
N SER A 416 -36.98 -17.52 -45.97
CA SER A 416 -35.57 -17.15 -46.20
C SER A 416 -34.89 -16.50 -44.99
N GLU A 417 -35.65 -15.81 -44.13
CA GLU A 417 -35.11 -15.25 -42.88
C GLU A 417 -34.95 -16.34 -41.81
N ASN A 418 -35.87 -17.29 -41.72
CA ASN A 418 -35.75 -18.44 -40.82
C ASN A 418 -34.53 -19.32 -41.17
N ASP A 419 -34.25 -19.54 -42.45
CA ASP A 419 -33.09 -20.33 -42.88
C ASP A 419 -31.76 -19.63 -42.49
N LYS A 420 -31.67 -18.30 -42.67
CA LYS A 420 -30.51 -17.52 -42.19
C LYS A 420 -30.38 -17.51 -40.68
N GLN A 421 -31.51 -17.48 -39.96
CA GLN A 421 -31.49 -17.53 -38.51
C GLN A 421 -30.94 -18.87 -38.01
N ALA A 422 -31.30 -19.99 -38.66
CA ALA A 422 -30.76 -21.30 -38.35
C ALA A 422 -29.24 -21.37 -38.58
N GLU A 423 -28.73 -20.80 -39.69
CA GLU A 423 -27.28 -20.71 -39.96
C GLU A 423 -26.54 -19.88 -38.89
N LEU A 424 -27.13 -18.76 -38.44
CA LEU A 424 -26.56 -17.93 -37.38
C LEU A 424 -26.55 -18.65 -36.02
N GLU A 425 -27.61 -19.38 -35.68
CA GLU A 425 -27.70 -20.18 -34.46
C GLU A 425 -26.63 -21.29 -34.45
N GLU A 426 -26.34 -21.90 -35.59
CA GLU A 426 -25.25 -22.89 -35.72
C GLU A 426 -23.86 -22.26 -35.53
N CYS A 427 -23.60 -21.08 -36.11
CA CYS A 427 -22.35 -20.35 -35.89
C CYS A 427 -22.17 -19.93 -34.42
N ILE A 428 -23.24 -19.49 -33.76
CA ILE A 428 -23.20 -19.14 -32.33
C ILE A 428 -22.86 -20.39 -31.51
N ALA A 429 -23.45 -21.55 -31.80
CA ALA A 429 -23.14 -22.80 -31.13
C ALA A 429 -21.65 -23.18 -31.25
N GLN A 430 -21.08 -23.03 -32.45
CA GLN A 430 -19.65 -23.29 -32.69
C GLN A 430 -18.73 -22.36 -31.87
N GLU A 431 -19.02 -21.05 -31.85
CA GLU A 431 -18.25 -20.08 -31.06
C GLU A 431 -18.38 -20.31 -29.54
N THR A 432 -19.55 -20.74 -29.07
CA THR A 432 -19.72 -21.08 -27.64
C THR A 432 -18.89 -22.29 -27.21
N GLU A 433 -18.73 -23.29 -28.09
CA GLU A 433 -17.88 -24.46 -27.84
C GLU A 433 -16.38 -24.10 -27.87
N VAL A 434 -15.95 -23.20 -28.77
CA VAL A 434 -14.59 -22.63 -28.76
C VAL A 434 -14.35 -21.86 -27.46
N GLY A 435 -15.31 -21.04 -27.03
CA GLY A 435 -15.25 -20.30 -25.76
C GLY A 435 -15.15 -21.22 -24.54
N ARG A 436 -15.83 -22.38 -24.54
CA ARG A 436 -15.72 -23.39 -23.49
C ARG A 436 -14.30 -23.98 -23.42
N ARG A 437 -13.72 -24.35 -24.55
CA ARG A 437 -12.35 -24.91 -24.62
C ARG A 437 -11.31 -23.91 -24.14
N LEU A 438 -11.45 -22.63 -24.49
CA LEU A 438 -10.55 -21.56 -24.03
C LEU A 438 -10.66 -21.31 -22.52
N LYS A 439 -11.85 -21.47 -21.92
CA LYS A 439 -12.01 -21.39 -20.46
C LYS A 439 -11.32 -22.55 -19.74
N GLU A 440 -11.40 -23.76 -20.28
CA GLU A 440 -10.73 -24.94 -19.71
C GLU A 440 -9.20 -24.82 -19.78
N THR A 441 -8.65 -24.27 -20.87
CA THR A 441 -7.21 -24.02 -20.96
C THR A 441 -6.76 -22.91 -20.03
N LEU A 442 -7.54 -21.83 -19.89
CA LEU A 442 -7.26 -20.76 -18.92
C LEU A 442 -7.22 -21.29 -17.48
N GLN A 443 -8.18 -22.13 -17.07
CA GLN A 443 -8.18 -22.72 -15.73
C GLN A 443 -6.97 -23.63 -15.45
N ARG A 444 -6.47 -24.35 -16.47
CA ARG A 444 -5.23 -25.14 -16.33
C ARG A 444 -4.02 -24.24 -16.13
N LEU A 445 -3.89 -23.19 -16.96
CA LEU A 445 -2.78 -22.23 -16.86
C LEU A 445 -2.84 -21.41 -15.55
N GLU A 446 -4.03 -21.12 -15.03
CA GLU A 446 -4.22 -20.48 -13.73
C GLU A 446 -3.71 -21.36 -12.58
N LYS A 447 -4.02 -22.67 -12.61
CA LYS A 447 -3.51 -23.64 -11.63
C LYS A 447 -1.98 -23.78 -11.70
N GLU A 448 -1.42 -23.85 -12.91
CA GLU A 448 0.03 -23.90 -13.10
C GLU A 448 0.71 -22.63 -12.57
N ARG A 449 0.12 -21.45 -12.82
CA ARG A 449 0.59 -20.17 -12.26
C ARG A 449 0.56 -20.20 -10.73
N GLU A 450 -0.53 -20.68 -10.12
CA GLU A 450 -0.67 -20.77 -8.67
C GLU A 450 0.38 -21.70 -8.04
N ASN A 451 0.65 -22.83 -8.67
CA ASN A 451 1.70 -23.76 -8.23
C ASN A 451 3.10 -23.11 -8.30
N CYS A 452 3.42 -22.43 -9.40
CA CYS A 452 4.69 -21.70 -9.53
C CYS A 452 4.82 -20.59 -8.47
N VAL A 453 3.73 -19.87 -8.16
CA VAL A 453 3.72 -18.85 -7.10
C VAL A 453 3.97 -19.50 -5.72
N ALA A 454 3.37 -20.66 -5.46
CA ALA A 454 3.59 -21.39 -4.22
C ALA A 454 5.07 -21.83 -4.07
N GLU A 455 5.67 -22.38 -5.13
CA GLU A 455 7.08 -22.77 -5.13
C GLU A 455 8.02 -21.57 -4.92
N VAL A 456 7.77 -20.45 -5.61
CA VAL A 456 8.55 -19.21 -5.42
C VAL A 456 8.41 -18.68 -4.00
N SER A 457 7.21 -18.74 -3.40
CA SER A 457 6.98 -18.30 -2.03
C SER A 457 7.71 -19.19 -1.02
N GLN A 458 7.75 -20.51 -1.24
CA GLN A 458 8.49 -21.45 -0.40
C GLN A 458 10.00 -21.22 -0.48
N MET A 459 10.55 -21.05 -1.69
CA MET A 459 11.97 -20.76 -1.88
C MET A 459 12.37 -19.38 -1.32
N SER A 460 11.47 -18.39 -1.42
CA SER A 460 11.67 -17.08 -0.79
C SER A 460 11.68 -17.19 0.74
N GLY A 461 10.81 -18.01 1.32
CA GLY A 461 10.78 -18.28 2.76
C GLY A 461 12.08 -18.92 3.26
N GLN A 462 12.58 -19.94 2.55
CA GLN A 462 13.87 -20.57 2.88
C GLN A 462 15.05 -19.59 2.75
N SER A 463 15.04 -18.74 1.71
CA SER A 463 16.06 -17.70 1.53
C SER A 463 16.02 -16.64 2.63
N SER A 464 14.83 -16.30 3.14
CA SER A 464 14.67 -15.38 4.27
C SER A 464 15.20 -16.00 5.56
N GLY A 465 14.89 -17.27 5.82
CA GLY A 465 15.41 -18.00 6.98
C GLY A 465 16.94 -18.07 6.98
N ALA A 466 17.55 -18.41 5.85
CA ALA A 466 19.02 -18.42 5.72
C ALA A 466 19.65 -17.03 5.92
N ALA A 467 18.97 -15.95 5.50
CA ALA A 467 19.43 -14.59 5.73
C ALA A 467 19.35 -14.16 7.20
N GLU A 468 18.31 -14.61 7.92
CA GLU A 468 18.18 -14.40 9.36
C GLU A 468 19.25 -15.19 10.14
N GLU A 469 19.52 -16.44 9.77
CA GLU A 469 20.61 -17.25 10.35
C GLU A 469 21.97 -16.60 10.13
N LEU A 470 22.25 -16.08 8.91
CA LEU A 470 23.47 -15.34 8.63
C LEU A 470 23.58 -14.08 9.49
N LYS A 471 22.48 -13.35 9.69
CA LYS A 471 22.46 -12.16 10.53
C LYS A 471 22.74 -12.49 12.00
N MET A 472 22.18 -13.59 12.51
CA MET A 472 22.47 -14.08 13.86
C MET A 472 23.94 -14.51 14.01
N ALA A 473 24.51 -15.17 13.00
CA ALA A 473 25.92 -15.53 12.99
C ALA A 473 26.84 -14.28 12.98
N VAL A 474 26.50 -13.24 12.22
CA VAL A 474 27.24 -11.97 12.22
C VAL A 474 27.21 -11.31 13.61
N VAL A 475 26.06 -11.27 14.27
CA VAL A 475 25.95 -10.73 15.63
C VAL A 475 26.82 -11.52 16.61
N GLN A 476 26.85 -12.85 16.50
CA GLN A 476 27.72 -13.68 17.36
C GLN A 476 29.21 -13.44 17.10
N VAL A 477 29.61 -13.21 15.85
CA VAL A 477 30.98 -12.84 15.49
C VAL A 477 31.35 -11.48 16.08
N ASP A 478 30.47 -10.48 15.98
CA ASP A 478 30.70 -9.14 16.54
C ASP A 478 30.83 -9.19 18.08
N GLU A 479 30.00 -9.98 18.76
CA GLU A 479 30.10 -10.20 20.20
C GLU A 479 31.42 -10.90 20.58
N ALA A 480 31.86 -11.89 19.79
CA ALA A 480 33.13 -12.57 20.02
C ALA A 480 34.33 -11.64 19.79
N GLN A 481 34.28 -10.78 18.77
CA GLN A 481 35.30 -9.75 18.51
C GLN A 481 35.38 -8.74 19.65
N ARG A 482 34.25 -8.26 20.17
CA ARG A 482 34.25 -7.36 21.34
C ARG A 482 34.87 -8.01 22.58
N LYS A 483 34.55 -9.28 22.84
CA LYS A 483 35.15 -10.04 23.94
C LYS A 483 36.67 -10.21 23.76
N LEU A 484 37.11 -10.43 22.51
CA LEU A 484 38.53 -10.50 22.17
C LEU A 484 39.24 -9.16 22.46
N GLU A 485 38.70 -8.05 21.95
CA GLU A 485 39.25 -6.71 22.20
C GLU A 485 39.30 -6.36 23.70
N GLU A 486 38.26 -6.71 24.46
CA GLU A 486 38.26 -6.53 25.91
C GLU A 486 39.36 -7.35 26.59
N SER A 487 39.58 -8.59 26.16
CA SER A 487 40.64 -9.46 26.68
C SER A 487 42.03 -8.93 26.34
N GLU A 488 42.24 -8.40 25.13
CA GLU A 488 43.49 -7.77 24.70
C GLU A 488 43.77 -6.49 25.49
N ARG A 489 42.76 -5.64 25.71
CA ARG A 489 42.88 -4.46 26.58
C ARG A 489 43.25 -4.85 28.00
N ARG A 490 42.64 -5.90 28.56
CA ARG A 490 42.99 -6.41 29.90
C ARG A 490 44.42 -6.95 29.96
N LEU A 491 44.86 -7.67 28.93
CA LEU A 491 46.23 -8.17 28.82
C LEU A 491 47.24 -7.02 28.81
N SER A 492 47.00 -6.01 27.97
CA SER A 492 47.85 -4.82 27.87
C SER A 492 47.92 -4.05 29.21
N GLN A 493 46.79 -3.90 29.91
CA GLN A 493 46.77 -3.32 31.25
C GLN A 493 47.55 -4.14 32.27
N GLN A 494 47.50 -5.47 32.22
CA GLN A 494 48.30 -6.32 33.10
C GLN A 494 49.79 -6.27 32.78
N GLN A 495 50.16 -6.21 31.50
CA GLN A 495 51.55 -6.01 31.07
C GLN A 495 52.10 -4.68 31.59
N ALA A 496 51.35 -3.59 31.45
CA ALA A 496 51.75 -2.29 31.99
C ALA A 496 51.93 -2.31 33.52
N LYS A 497 51.01 -2.95 34.25
CA LYS A 497 51.14 -3.13 35.72
C LYS A 497 52.37 -3.96 36.09
N TYR A 498 52.65 -5.02 35.35
CA TYR A 498 53.84 -5.85 35.57
C TYR A 498 55.13 -5.07 35.31
N GLU A 499 55.20 -4.28 34.23
CA GLU A 499 56.33 -3.42 33.92
C GLU A 499 56.54 -2.34 35.00
N GLN A 500 55.45 -1.75 35.50
CA GLN A 500 55.51 -0.81 36.63
C GLN A 500 56.07 -1.48 37.88
N MET A 501 55.53 -2.62 38.30
CA MET A 501 56.03 -3.38 39.46
C MET A 501 57.50 -3.79 39.29
N ARG A 502 57.90 -4.15 38.06
CA ARG A 502 59.29 -4.47 37.73
C ARG A 502 60.20 -3.25 37.87
N ALA A 503 59.75 -2.08 37.42
CA ALA A 503 60.47 -0.82 37.57
C ALA A 503 60.58 -0.39 39.04
N GLU A 504 59.48 -0.49 39.81
CA GLU A 504 59.46 -0.21 41.25
C GLU A 504 60.40 -1.13 42.03
N ARG A 505 60.37 -2.44 41.77
CA ARG A 505 61.32 -3.40 42.34
C ARG A 505 62.76 -3.00 42.02
N ASN A 506 63.06 -2.65 40.76
CA ASN A 506 64.42 -2.24 40.37
C ASN A 506 64.85 -0.96 41.12
N GLN A 507 63.94 0.01 41.30
CA GLN A 507 64.20 1.22 42.09
C GLN A 507 64.44 0.89 43.58
N LEU A 508 63.63 0.00 44.16
CA LEU A 508 63.81 -0.45 45.54
C LEU A 508 65.11 -1.21 45.74
N SER A 509 65.51 -2.07 44.79
CA SER A 509 66.82 -2.74 44.82
C SER A 509 67.97 -1.73 44.77
N LYS A 510 67.85 -0.67 43.96
CA LYS A 510 68.85 0.40 43.92
C LYS A 510 68.92 1.16 45.26
N ARG A 511 67.78 1.57 45.81
CA ARG A 511 67.70 2.23 47.12
C ARG A 511 68.23 1.36 48.26
N LEU A 512 68.05 0.04 48.19
CA LEU A 512 68.59 -0.90 49.16
C LEU A 512 70.13 -0.88 49.14
N VAL A 513 70.72 -0.91 47.94
CA VAL A 513 72.18 -0.82 47.76
C VAL A 513 72.69 0.53 48.27
N ASP A 514 72.05 1.64 47.89
CA ASP A 514 72.42 2.97 48.37
C ASP A 514 72.36 3.05 49.91
N ALA A 515 71.31 2.49 50.53
CA ALA A 515 71.18 2.43 51.99
C ALA A 515 72.22 1.52 52.65
N GLN A 516 72.62 0.43 52.00
CA GLN A 516 73.69 -0.45 52.48
C GLN A 516 75.05 0.26 52.44
N ASP A 517 75.32 1.01 51.38
CA ASP A 517 76.53 1.84 51.26
C ASP A 517 76.54 2.94 52.33
N GLU A 518 75.41 3.62 52.58
CA GLU A 518 75.27 4.58 53.69
C GLU A 518 75.53 3.93 55.06
N ILE A 519 75.05 2.71 55.29
CA ILE A 519 75.31 1.99 56.55
C ILE A 519 76.80 1.70 56.69
N VAL A 520 77.48 1.30 55.61
CA VAL A 520 78.92 1.08 55.61
C VAL A 520 79.67 2.37 55.91
N GLU A 521 79.30 3.49 55.28
CA GLU A 521 79.87 4.80 55.60
C GLU A 521 79.63 5.20 57.05
N ARG A 522 78.42 5.03 57.57
CA ARG A 522 78.09 5.35 58.97
C ARG A 522 78.88 4.47 59.94
N LYS A 523 79.10 3.19 59.62
CA LYS A 523 79.98 2.31 60.42
C LYS A 523 81.44 2.78 60.39
N GLN A 524 81.93 3.28 59.25
CA GLN A 524 83.26 3.89 59.18
C GLN A 524 83.33 5.17 60.03
N ARG A 525 82.33 6.06 59.91
CA ARG A 525 82.22 7.27 60.76
C ARG A 525 82.12 6.91 62.24
N LEU A 526 81.39 5.86 62.60
CA LEU A 526 81.29 5.37 63.97
C LEU A 526 82.67 4.95 64.48
N LYS A 527 83.49 4.25 63.69
CA LYS A 527 84.88 3.92 64.07
C LYS A 527 85.74 5.17 64.31
N VAL A 528 85.58 6.20 63.47
CA VAL A 528 86.28 7.49 63.67
C VAL A 528 85.82 8.17 64.96
N VAL A 529 84.50 8.20 65.20
CA VAL A 529 83.93 8.78 66.42
C VAL A 529 84.31 7.96 67.65
N ASP A 530 84.41 6.63 67.56
CA ASP A 530 84.84 5.80 68.69
C ASP A 530 86.30 6.08 69.08
N HIS A 531 87.14 6.34 68.07
CA HIS A 531 88.51 6.83 68.28
C HIS A 531 88.52 8.23 68.92
N GLN A 532 87.64 9.13 68.48
CA GLN A 532 87.46 10.44 69.13
C GLN A 532 86.90 10.33 70.55
N VAL A 533 86.03 9.37 70.84
CA VAL A 533 85.49 9.11 72.18
C VAL A 533 86.59 8.56 73.09
N GLN A 534 87.50 7.74 72.58
CA GLN A 534 88.70 7.33 73.33
C GLN A 534 89.58 8.54 73.67
N GLN A 535 89.84 9.43 72.71
CA GLN A 535 90.53 10.70 72.95
C GLN A 535 89.79 11.57 73.98
N PHE A 536 88.47 11.73 73.85
CA PHE A 536 87.68 12.51 74.80
C PHE A 536 87.58 11.87 76.18
N LYS A 537 87.65 10.54 76.32
CA LYS A 537 87.72 9.87 77.63
C LYS A 537 89.03 10.19 78.36
N GLU A 538 90.14 10.31 77.63
CA GLU A 538 91.41 10.79 78.17
C GLU A 538 91.33 12.27 78.58
N GLU A 539 90.67 13.11 77.78
CA GLU A 539 90.40 14.51 78.14
C GLU A 539 89.42 14.66 79.32
N LEU A 540 88.42 13.78 79.44
CA LEU A 540 87.46 13.78 80.53
C LEU A 540 88.11 13.38 81.85
N ALA A 541 89.09 12.46 81.84
CA ALA A 541 89.89 12.16 83.01
C ALA A 541 90.65 13.42 83.52
N LEU A 542 91.12 14.26 82.60
CA LEU A 542 91.74 15.55 82.92
C LEU A 542 90.72 16.58 83.45
N LYS A 543 89.51 16.64 82.87
CA LYS A 543 88.46 17.57 83.32
C LYS A 543 87.72 17.13 84.58
N THR A 544 87.68 15.84 84.91
CA THR A 544 87.07 15.33 86.17
C THR A 544 87.86 15.81 87.39
N ARG A 545 89.18 16.04 87.24
CA ARG A 545 90.00 16.77 88.23
C ARG A 545 89.58 18.24 88.41
N LYS A 546 88.94 18.84 87.40
CA LYS A 546 88.52 20.25 87.38
C LYS A 546 87.09 20.44 87.88
N CYS A 547 86.18 19.48 87.69
CA CYS A 547 84.79 19.58 88.16
C CYS A 547 84.62 19.55 89.69
N GLN A 548 85.65 19.20 90.48
CA GLN A 548 85.60 19.32 91.94
C GLN A 548 85.59 20.81 92.40
N THR A 549 86.05 21.76 91.58
CA THR A 549 86.04 23.20 91.92
C THR A 549 84.71 23.90 91.61
N ASP A 550 83.92 23.39 90.66
CA ASP A 550 82.76 24.10 90.10
C ASP A 550 81.43 23.82 90.83
N THR A 551 81.43 22.92 91.82
CA THR A 551 80.27 22.63 92.70
C THR A 551 79.82 23.85 93.52
N SER A 552 80.60 24.92 93.55
CA SER A 552 80.32 26.18 94.25
C SER A 552 79.36 27.13 93.51
N GLN A 553 79.09 26.93 92.21
CA GLN A 553 78.32 27.88 91.37
C GLN A 553 76.81 27.57 91.24
N TYR A 554 76.32 26.45 91.77
CA TYR A 554 74.93 25.97 91.58
C TYR A 554 73.86 26.81 92.33
N LYS A 555 74.25 27.75 93.21
CA LYS A 555 73.31 28.50 94.06
C LYS A 555 72.58 29.67 93.38
N VAL A 556 72.98 30.10 92.17
CA VAL A 556 72.43 31.32 91.51
C VAL A 556 71.27 31.02 90.52
N SER A 557 71.05 29.77 90.11
CA SER A 557 70.07 29.43 89.04
C SER A 557 68.61 29.36 89.50
N LYS A 558 68.35 29.36 90.81
CA LYS A 558 67.00 29.13 91.38
C LYS A 558 66.05 30.34 91.24
N GLU A 559 66.58 31.55 91.05
CA GLU A 559 65.78 32.79 90.98
C GLU A 559 65.22 33.11 89.58
N ARG A 560 65.69 32.46 88.50
CA ARG A 560 65.22 32.71 87.12
C ARG A 560 63.88 32.03 86.77
N LEU A 561 63.46 31.02 87.54
CA LEU A 561 62.30 30.17 87.23
C LEU A 561 60.94 30.84 87.49
N THR A 562 60.89 31.87 88.34
CA THR A 562 59.65 32.53 88.77
C THR A 562 59.11 33.53 87.73
N LYS A 563 59.98 34.17 86.93
CA LYS A 563 59.58 35.12 85.88
C LYS A 563 59.05 34.46 84.60
N ALA A 564 59.45 33.22 84.30
CA ALA A 564 58.99 32.49 83.12
C ALA A 564 57.52 32.02 83.21
N ARG A 565 56.99 31.83 84.44
CA ARG A 565 55.62 31.33 84.65
C ARG A 565 54.53 32.36 84.37
N GLN A 566 54.83 33.66 84.49
CA GLN A 566 53.85 34.72 84.20
C GLN A 566 53.66 34.93 82.69
N LEU A 567 54.73 34.89 81.89
CA LEU A 567 54.69 35.01 80.42
C LEU A 567 53.89 33.89 79.73
N VAL A 568 53.89 32.68 80.30
CA VAL A 568 53.14 31.53 79.73
C VAL A 568 51.63 31.72 79.91
N ASN A 569 51.19 32.34 81.00
CA ASN A 569 49.77 32.52 81.31
C ASN A 569 49.08 33.60 80.46
N ASP A 570 49.81 34.65 80.08
CA ASP A 570 49.29 35.67 79.16
C ASP A 570 49.26 35.15 77.70
N SER A 571 50.20 34.26 77.35
CA SER A 571 50.26 33.63 76.03
C SER A 571 49.13 32.61 75.81
N THR A 572 48.65 31.92 76.85
CA THR A 572 47.55 30.96 76.74
C THR A 572 46.20 31.65 76.53
N LEU A 573 45.95 32.79 77.19
CA LEU A 573 44.70 33.56 77.01
C LEU A 573 44.57 34.14 75.59
N SER A 574 45.67 34.64 75.00
CA SER A 574 45.67 35.11 73.61
C SER A 574 45.47 33.98 72.59
N PHE A 575 46.02 32.78 72.87
CA PHE A 575 45.83 31.60 72.02
C PHE A 575 44.37 31.11 72.00
N GLU A 576 43.69 31.13 73.15
CA GLU A 576 42.27 30.75 73.23
C GLU A 576 41.35 31.71 72.45
N ALA A 577 41.66 33.01 72.42
CA ALA A 577 40.93 33.99 71.62
C ALA A 577 41.10 33.74 70.11
N VAL A 578 42.34 33.49 69.66
CA VAL A 578 42.63 33.17 68.24
C VAL A 578 41.97 31.85 67.82
N LYS A 579 41.90 30.87 68.72
CA LYS A 579 41.22 29.59 68.44
C LYS A 579 39.72 29.77 68.20
N LYS A 580 39.03 30.58 69.01
CA LYS A 580 37.60 30.87 68.84
C LYS A 580 37.31 31.60 67.52
N GLU A 581 38.18 32.53 67.12
CA GLU A 581 38.06 33.19 65.81
C GLU A 581 38.30 32.21 64.65
N GLY A 582 39.28 31.31 64.78
CA GLY A 582 39.51 30.23 63.81
C GLY A 582 38.33 29.27 63.66
N GLU A 583 37.62 28.97 64.75
CA GLU A 583 36.37 28.18 64.72
C GLU A 583 35.24 28.92 63.98
N ARG A 584 35.12 30.25 64.14
CA ARG A 584 34.15 31.07 63.41
C ARG A 584 34.42 31.09 61.91
N ILE A 585 35.67 31.38 61.51
CA ILE A 585 36.10 31.34 60.11
C ILE A 585 35.91 29.93 59.52
N GLY A 586 36.18 28.88 60.29
CA GLY A 586 35.94 27.49 59.88
C GLY A 586 34.47 27.16 59.61
N GLN A 587 33.53 27.81 60.30
CA GLN A 587 32.09 27.66 60.03
C GLN A 587 31.68 28.41 58.76
N GLU A 588 32.20 29.63 58.53
CA GLU A 588 31.95 30.42 57.31
C GLU A 588 32.49 29.70 56.06
N ILE A 589 33.70 29.12 56.14
CA ILE A 589 34.27 28.31 55.04
C ILE A 589 33.36 27.13 54.73
N LYS A 590 32.83 26.43 55.74
CA LYS A 590 31.90 25.30 55.52
C LYS A 590 30.60 25.73 54.85
N GLN A 591 30.09 26.93 55.17
CA GLN A 591 28.90 27.47 54.51
C GLN A 591 29.20 27.84 53.04
N LEU A 592 30.31 28.51 52.78
CA LEU A 592 30.74 28.86 51.42
C LEU A 592 30.99 27.61 50.55
N VAL A 593 31.61 26.56 51.10
CA VAL A 593 31.83 25.29 50.38
C VAL A 593 30.49 24.62 50.00
N LYS A 594 29.47 24.68 50.87
CA LYS A 594 28.14 24.16 50.53
C LYS A 594 27.50 24.94 49.37
N VAL A 595 27.60 26.27 49.39
CA VAL A 595 27.09 27.12 48.30
C VAL A 595 27.81 26.82 46.99
N VAL A 596 29.14 26.64 47.02
CA VAL A 596 29.92 26.26 45.84
C VAL A 596 29.49 24.90 45.31
N GLN A 597 29.30 23.90 46.17
CA GLN A 597 28.79 22.58 45.77
C GLN A 597 27.38 22.66 45.16
N GLU A 598 26.48 23.47 45.72
CA GLU A 598 25.15 23.69 45.14
C GLU A 598 25.23 24.38 43.77
N CYS A 599 26.11 25.38 43.61
CA CYS A 599 26.37 26.02 42.33
C CYS A 599 26.97 25.05 41.30
N ASP A 600 27.93 24.20 41.68
CA ASP A 600 28.54 23.20 40.81
C ASP A 600 27.52 22.13 40.35
N ASN A 601 26.66 21.69 41.27
CA ASN A 601 25.56 20.77 40.94
C ASN A 601 24.56 21.42 39.99
N ASN A 602 24.19 22.69 40.21
CA ASN A 602 23.31 23.44 39.33
C ASN A 602 23.96 23.67 37.94
N LEU A 603 25.26 23.94 37.89
CA LEU A 603 25.99 24.09 36.64
C LEU A 603 26.02 22.76 35.86
N SER A 604 26.29 21.65 36.55
CA SER A 604 26.32 20.31 35.96
C SER A 604 24.95 19.90 35.40
N THR A 605 23.88 20.15 36.15
CA THR A 605 22.51 19.87 35.68
C THR A 605 22.13 20.73 34.47
N GLN A 606 22.49 22.01 34.46
CA GLN A 606 22.27 22.87 33.27
C GLN A 606 23.10 22.45 32.06
N GLN A 607 24.35 22.01 32.25
CA GLN A 607 25.18 21.48 31.17
C GLN A 607 24.59 20.19 30.58
N HIS A 608 24.10 19.29 31.43
CA HIS A 608 23.39 18.09 30.97
C HIS A 608 22.13 18.43 30.19
N ALA A 609 21.28 19.33 30.69
CA ALA A 609 20.09 19.77 29.99
C ALA A 609 20.42 20.43 28.63
N PHE A 610 21.48 21.24 28.57
CA PHE A 610 21.94 21.83 27.30
C PHE A 610 22.40 20.77 26.29
N LEU A 611 23.15 19.75 26.74
CA LEU A 611 23.59 18.65 25.88
C LEU A 611 22.40 17.83 25.37
N GLU A 612 21.41 17.55 26.23
CA GLU A 612 20.16 16.90 25.83
C GLU A 612 19.44 17.71 24.76
N MET A 613 19.24 19.02 24.97
CA MET A 613 18.62 19.90 23.99
C MET A 613 19.41 20.01 22.68
N SER A 614 20.75 19.98 22.74
CA SER A 614 21.60 19.98 21.55
C SER A 614 21.45 18.67 20.78
N ASN A 615 21.42 17.52 21.47
CA ASN A 615 21.18 16.22 20.86
C ASN A 615 19.77 16.14 20.24
N GLU A 616 18.75 16.67 20.91
CA GLU A 616 17.40 16.78 20.35
C GLU A 616 17.39 17.66 19.09
N ARG A 617 18.05 18.82 19.12
CA ARG A 617 18.19 19.68 17.94
C ARG A 617 18.87 18.95 16.78
N ASP A 618 19.98 18.26 17.05
CA ASP A 618 20.77 17.59 16.01
C ASP A 618 20.04 16.36 15.44
N THR A 619 19.30 15.63 16.28
CA THR A 619 18.42 14.54 15.82
C THR A 619 17.26 15.07 14.99
N LEU A 620 16.62 16.17 15.38
CA LEU A 620 15.57 16.82 14.59
C LEU A 620 16.12 17.38 13.27
N ALA A 621 17.31 17.97 13.27
CA ALA A 621 17.97 18.45 12.05
C ALA A 621 18.26 17.28 11.09
N ALA A 622 18.77 16.16 11.59
CA ALA A 622 18.99 14.96 10.79
C ALA A 622 17.68 14.37 10.25
N GLN A 623 16.60 14.39 11.05
CA GLN A 623 15.27 13.95 10.60
C GLN A 623 14.70 14.86 9.50
N LEU A 624 14.88 16.18 9.63
CA LEU A 624 14.44 17.15 8.63
C LEU A 624 15.16 16.98 7.29
N ILE A 625 16.49 16.75 7.32
CA ILE A 625 17.28 16.46 6.11
C ILE A 625 16.74 15.19 5.43
N ARG A 626 16.59 14.09 6.19
CA ARG A 626 16.03 12.83 5.66
C ARG A 626 14.63 13.01 5.07
N ARG A 627 13.77 13.81 5.72
CA ARG A 627 12.43 14.11 5.21
C ARG A 627 12.45 14.93 3.92
N ASN A 628 13.39 15.87 3.79
CA ASN A 628 13.59 16.61 2.55
C ASN A 628 14.10 15.71 1.42
N ASP A 629 15.02 14.79 1.71
CA ASP A 629 15.52 13.82 0.73
C ASP A 629 14.40 12.86 0.28
N GLU A 630 13.58 12.38 1.23
CA GLU A 630 12.37 11.58 0.94
C GLU A 630 11.38 12.36 0.06
N LEU A 631 11.16 13.64 0.33
CA LEU A 631 10.32 14.50 -0.51
C LEU A 631 10.88 14.64 -1.92
N GLY A 632 12.20 14.84 -2.06
CA GLY A 632 12.88 14.88 -3.36
C GLY A 632 12.68 13.59 -4.16
N LEU A 633 12.87 12.44 -3.51
CA LEU A 633 12.62 11.11 -4.11
C LEU A 633 11.16 10.94 -4.56
N LEU A 634 10.20 11.38 -3.74
CA LEU A 634 8.77 11.32 -4.07
C LEU A 634 8.43 12.22 -5.26
N TYR A 635 9.02 13.41 -5.36
CA TYR A 635 8.84 14.28 -6.53
C TYR A 635 9.39 13.65 -7.81
N GLU A 636 10.56 13.02 -7.74
CA GLU A 636 11.14 12.33 -8.90
C GLU A 636 10.30 11.09 -9.30
N GLN A 637 9.82 10.32 -8.32
CA GLN A 637 8.89 9.21 -8.56
C GLN A 637 7.58 9.69 -9.20
N LEU A 638 6.99 10.77 -8.70
CA LEU A 638 5.78 11.37 -9.28
C LEU A 638 6.02 11.80 -10.72
N ARG A 639 7.18 12.42 -11.00
CA ARG A 639 7.58 12.85 -12.33
C ARG A 639 7.73 11.66 -13.29
N LEU A 640 8.38 10.58 -12.85
CA LEU A 640 8.52 9.35 -13.63
C LEU A 640 7.17 8.69 -13.90
N LEU A 641 6.31 8.58 -12.89
CA LEU A 641 4.95 8.04 -13.05
C LEU A 641 4.09 8.89 -14.00
N GLN A 642 4.22 10.21 -13.95
CA GLN A 642 3.53 11.09 -14.90
C GLN A 642 4.05 10.91 -16.33
N ALA A 643 5.36 10.71 -16.51
CA ALA A 643 5.94 10.42 -17.83
C ALA A 643 5.44 9.08 -18.38
N THR A 644 5.48 8.00 -17.57
CA THR A 644 5.01 6.67 -18.00
C THR A 644 3.52 6.65 -18.30
N VAL A 645 2.69 7.37 -17.53
CA VAL A 645 1.26 7.53 -17.83
C VAL A 645 1.06 8.28 -19.14
N ARG A 646 1.79 9.38 -19.39
CA ARG A 646 1.68 10.13 -20.66
C ARG A 646 2.09 9.29 -21.86
N ASP A 647 3.17 8.52 -21.74
CA ASP A 647 3.64 7.62 -22.79
C ASP A 647 2.64 6.47 -23.01
N GLY A 648 2.07 5.92 -21.94
CA GLY A 648 1.01 4.92 -22.00
C GLY A 648 -0.27 5.45 -22.65
N GLU A 649 -0.69 6.67 -22.33
CA GLU A 649 -1.84 7.35 -22.95
C GLU A 649 -1.61 7.64 -24.43
N ALA A 650 -0.37 7.97 -24.83
CA ALA A 650 0.00 8.15 -26.23
C ALA A 650 -0.06 6.82 -26.99
N ALA A 651 0.57 5.77 -26.46
CA ALA A 651 0.52 4.44 -27.05
C ALA A 651 -0.91 3.88 -27.14
N TYR A 652 -1.75 4.15 -26.13
CA TYR A 652 -3.16 3.76 -26.16
C TYR A 652 -3.93 4.52 -27.26
N ARG A 653 -3.67 5.82 -27.45
CA ARG A 653 -4.25 6.60 -28.55
C ARG A 653 -3.86 6.04 -29.92
N ASP A 654 -2.58 5.72 -30.11
CA ASP A 654 -2.10 5.09 -31.36
C ASP A 654 -2.83 3.77 -31.63
N ARG A 655 -3.05 2.94 -30.59
CA ARG A 655 -3.82 1.69 -30.73
C ARG A 655 -5.30 1.90 -31.04
N LEU A 656 -5.91 2.96 -30.52
CA LEU A 656 -7.27 3.32 -30.91
C LEU A 656 -7.35 3.74 -32.38
N ASP A 657 -6.34 4.43 -32.89
CA ASP A 657 -6.26 4.81 -34.30
C ASP A 657 -6.00 3.60 -35.21
N ASP A 658 -5.14 2.66 -34.79
CA ASP A 658 -4.98 1.36 -35.46
C ASP A 658 -6.32 0.61 -35.54
N LEU A 659 -7.06 0.52 -34.42
CA LEU A 659 -8.36 -0.15 -34.39
C LEU A 659 -9.37 0.53 -35.30
N ARG A 660 -9.37 1.87 -35.38
CA ARG A 660 -10.22 2.61 -36.33
C ARG A 660 -9.86 2.28 -37.77
N LEU A 661 -8.57 2.28 -38.11
CA LEU A 661 -8.08 1.91 -39.44
C LEU A 661 -8.46 0.48 -39.80
N LEU A 662 -8.27 -0.47 -38.89
CA LEU A 662 -8.68 -1.86 -39.08
C LEU A 662 -10.18 -1.98 -39.28
N THR A 663 -10.99 -1.27 -38.49
CA THR A 663 -12.46 -1.27 -38.65
C THR A 663 -12.88 -0.75 -40.02
N LEU A 664 -12.23 0.31 -40.52
CA LEU A 664 -12.46 0.82 -41.87
C LEU A 664 -12.04 -0.21 -42.93
N LYS A 665 -10.89 -0.87 -42.75
CA LYS A 665 -10.40 -1.94 -43.64
C LYS A 665 -11.36 -3.12 -43.67
N THR A 666 -11.91 -3.53 -42.52
CA THR A 666 -12.89 -4.60 -42.43
C THR A 666 -14.17 -4.22 -43.17
N LYS A 667 -14.66 -2.99 -43.01
CA LYS A 667 -15.83 -2.49 -43.77
C LYS A 667 -15.56 -2.45 -45.27
N GLU A 668 -14.36 -2.01 -45.68
CA GLU A 668 -13.95 -2.01 -47.08
C GLU A 668 -13.95 -3.42 -47.67
N ILE A 669 -13.35 -4.38 -46.97
CA ILE A 669 -13.30 -5.80 -47.39
C ILE A 669 -14.71 -6.40 -47.43
N GLN A 670 -15.57 -6.11 -46.45
CA GLN A 670 -16.97 -6.52 -46.46
C GLN A 670 -17.71 -5.99 -47.69
N HIS A 671 -17.53 -4.70 -48.01
CA HIS A 671 -18.13 -4.11 -49.21
C HIS A 671 -17.59 -4.74 -50.50
N GLN A 672 -16.27 -4.98 -50.59
CA GLN A 672 -15.66 -5.68 -51.73
C GLN A 672 -16.19 -7.11 -51.87
N SER A 673 -16.40 -7.82 -50.77
CA SER A 673 -17.00 -9.17 -50.76
C SER A 673 -18.42 -9.15 -51.30
N VAL A 674 -19.27 -8.23 -50.84
CA VAL A 674 -20.64 -8.05 -51.35
C VAL A 674 -20.63 -7.75 -52.85
N LEU A 675 -19.77 -6.83 -53.30
CA LEU A 675 -19.62 -6.53 -54.73
C LEU A 675 -19.17 -7.75 -55.54
N ALA A 676 -18.23 -8.54 -55.03
CA ALA A 676 -17.78 -9.76 -55.67
C ALA A 676 -18.91 -10.80 -55.76
N GLN A 677 -19.75 -10.91 -54.72
CA GLN A 677 -20.92 -11.79 -54.73
C GLN A 677 -21.95 -11.36 -55.78
N VAL A 678 -22.23 -10.06 -55.91
CA VAL A 678 -23.12 -9.52 -56.95
C VAL A 678 -22.56 -9.82 -58.34
N ARG A 679 -21.27 -9.53 -58.58
CA ARG A 679 -20.59 -9.86 -59.84
C ARG A 679 -20.64 -11.37 -60.15
N GLY A 680 -20.50 -12.22 -59.14
CA GLY A 680 -20.63 -13.67 -59.29
C GLY A 680 -22.03 -14.10 -59.77
N ARG A 681 -23.10 -13.44 -59.29
CA ARG A 681 -24.48 -13.68 -59.77
C ARG A 681 -24.64 -13.27 -61.23
N ASP A 682 -24.08 -12.13 -61.63
CA ASP A 682 -24.13 -11.67 -63.03
C ASP A 682 -23.37 -12.63 -63.98
N VAL A 683 -22.26 -13.22 -63.51
CA VAL A 683 -21.52 -14.25 -64.26
C VAL A 683 -22.37 -15.51 -64.47
N ALA A 684 -23.19 -15.92 -63.49
CA ALA A 684 -24.09 -17.05 -63.65
C ALA A 684 -25.15 -16.78 -64.72
N ILE A 685 -25.80 -15.60 -64.67
CA ILE A 685 -26.82 -15.18 -65.63
C ILE A 685 -26.24 -15.07 -67.05
N THR A 686 -25.03 -14.52 -67.18
CA THR A 686 -24.36 -14.42 -68.49
C THR A 686 -23.95 -15.78 -69.04
N LYS A 687 -23.53 -16.74 -68.20
CA LYS A 687 -23.30 -18.13 -68.62
C LYS A 687 -24.58 -18.80 -69.13
N GLU A 688 -25.72 -18.58 -68.49
CA GLU A 688 -27.01 -19.10 -68.97
C GLU A 688 -27.41 -18.49 -70.31
N ARG A 689 -27.28 -17.17 -70.47
CA ARG A 689 -27.51 -16.49 -71.74
C ARG A 689 -26.57 -16.99 -72.84
N LEU A 690 -25.30 -17.25 -72.53
CA LEU A 690 -24.34 -17.82 -73.47
C LEU A 690 -24.76 -19.22 -73.90
N LYS A 691 -25.17 -20.09 -72.95
CA LYS A 691 -25.69 -21.43 -73.27
C LYS A 691 -26.94 -21.35 -74.15
N GLN A 692 -27.85 -20.41 -73.87
CA GLN A 692 -29.04 -20.17 -74.70
C GLN A 692 -28.62 -19.78 -76.12
N LYS A 693 -27.67 -18.84 -76.28
CA LYS A 693 -27.16 -18.44 -77.59
C LYS A 693 -26.39 -19.54 -78.32
N GLN A 694 -25.65 -20.38 -77.62
CA GLN A 694 -25.04 -21.57 -78.21
C GLN A 694 -26.09 -22.55 -78.74
N LYS A 695 -27.20 -22.75 -78.01
CA LYS A 695 -28.33 -23.55 -78.50
C LYS A 695 -29.00 -22.92 -79.72
N ASP A 696 -29.26 -21.61 -79.68
CA ASP A 696 -29.83 -20.87 -80.83
C ASP A 696 -28.94 -21.06 -82.06
N VAL A 697 -27.61 -20.93 -81.92
CA VAL A 697 -26.65 -21.12 -83.01
C VAL A 697 -26.67 -22.56 -83.54
N LEU A 698 -26.70 -23.57 -82.67
CA LEU A 698 -26.80 -24.97 -83.10
C LEU A 698 -28.11 -25.25 -83.85
N LEU A 699 -29.23 -24.66 -83.41
CA LEU A 699 -30.51 -24.77 -84.10
C LEU A 699 -30.47 -24.09 -85.47
N GLU A 700 -29.89 -22.89 -85.58
CA GLU A 700 -29.72 -22.23 -86.87
C GLU A 700 -28.74 -22.99 -87.78
N GLN A 701 -27.67 -23.57 -87.25
CA GLN A 701 -26.76 -24.45 -88.01
C GLN A 701 -27.49 -25.70 -88.53
N ALA A 702 -28.33 -26.33 -87.69
CA ALA A 702 -29.14 -27.48 -88.11
C ALA A 702 -30.19 -27.10 -89.17
N LYS A 703 -30.82 -25.93 -89.05
CA LYS A 703 -31.72 -25.39 -90.08
C LYS A 703 -30.99 -25.14 -91.39
N VAL A 704 -29.80 -24.54 -91.35
CA VAL A 704 -28.98 -24.29 -92.54
C VAL A 704 -28.56 -25.61 -93.18
N ALA A 705 -28.17 -26.60 -92.38
CA ALA A 705 -27.84 -27.95 -92.87
C ALA A 705 -29.06 -28.62 -93.53
N ALA A 706 -30.24 -28.57 -92.91
CA ALA A 706 -31.47 -29.11 -93.49
C ALA A 706 -31.87 -28.38 -94.79
N LEU A 707 -31.77 -27.05 -94.83
CA LEU A 707 -32.01 -26.27 -96.04
C LEU A 707 -30.97 -26.55 -97.13
N ALA A 708 -29.71 -26.82 -96.76
CA ALA A 708 -28.66 -27.22 -97.69
C ALA A 708 -28.92 -28.63 -98.25
N GLU A 709 -29.31 -29.60 -97.43
CA GLU A 709 -29.74 -30.93 -97.87
C GLU A 709 -30.98 -30.85 -98.77
N GLU A 710 -31.95 -29.98 -98.46
CA GLU A 710 -33.11 -29.70 -99.33
C GLU A 710 -32.70 -29.08 -100.68
N LEU A 711 -31.62 -28.29 -100.74
CA LEU A 711 -31.07 -27.72 -101.98
C LEU A 711 -30.24 -28.73 -102.80
N GLU A 712 -29.57 -29.66 -102.13
CA GLU A 712 -28.78 -30.75 -102.72
C GLU A 712 -29.66 -31.91 -103.20
N ASN A 713 -30.86 -32.07 -102.64
CA ASN A 713 -31.83 -33.09 -103.06
C ASN A 713 -32.32 -32.83 -104.51
N SER A 714 -32.03 -33.77 -105.40
CA SER A 714 -32.32 -33.67 -106.84
C SER A 714 -33.81 -33.76 -107.19
N GLN A 715 -34.68 -34.11 -106.24
CA GLN A 715 -36.13 -34.19 -106.41
C GLN A 715 -36.90 -32.93 -106.00
N ASN A 716 -36.22 -31.86 -105.56
CA ASN A 716 -36.87 -30.60 -105.19
C ASN A 716 -37.09 -29.71 -106.42
N GLU A 717 -38.32 -29.69 -106.96
CA GLU A 717 -38.73 -28.86 -108.11
C GLU A 717 -38.65 -27.34 -107.83
N SER A 718 -38.39 -26.94 -106.57
CA SER A 718 -38.25 -25.55 -106.13
C SER A 718 -36.82 -24.99 -106.24
N ARG A 719 -35.92 -25.61 -107.02
CA ARG A 719 -34.54 -25.12 -107.22
C ARG A 719 -34.46 -23.73 -107.89
N TRP A 720 -35.53 -23.27 -108.53
CA TRP A 720 -35.54 -22.04 -109.33
C TRP A 720 -36.68 -21.12 -108.87
N ARG A 721 -36.39 -20.21 -107.93
CA ARG A 721 -37.26 -19.08 -107.66
C ARG A 721 -36.89 -17.95 -108.64
N ARG A 722 -37.76 -17.67 -109.62
CA ARG A 722 -37.62 -16.50 -110.50
C ARG A 722 -37.63 -15.24 -109.61
N VAL A 723 -36.56 -14.44 -109.64
CA VAL A 723 -36.45 -13.20 -108.85
C VAL A 723 -37.56 -12.24 -109.28
N GLY A 724 -38.61 -12.17 -108.46
CA GLY A 724 -39.86 -11.49 -108.79
C GLY A 724 -39.96 -10.05 -108.27
N ARG A 725 -38.93 -9.22 -108.49
CA ARG A 725 -39.05 -7.75 -108.46
C ARG A 725 -38.07 -7.12 -109.47
N PRO A 726 -38.49 -6.12 -110.27
CA PRO A 726 -37.57 -5.34 -111.09
C PRO A 726 -36.60 -4.57 -110.18
N GLU A 727 -35.38 -4.31 -110.67
CA GLU A 727 -34.38 -3.51 -109.96
C GLU A 727 -34.98 -2.20 -109.46
N PRO A 728 -34.73 -1.80 -108.20
CA PRO A 728 -35.28 -0.57 -107.65
C PRO A 728 -34.81 0.61 -108.50
N THR A 729 -35.76 1.37 -109.03
CA THR A 729 -35.45 2.59 -109.80
C THR A 729 -34.68 3.57 -108.92
N MET A 730 -33.84 4.43 -109.52
CA MET A 730 -33.04 5.46 -108.80
C MET A 730 -33.89 6.24 -107.76
N ALA A 731 -35.17 6.48 -108.06
CA ALA A 731 -36.12 7.12 -107.15
C ALA A 731 -36.42 6.32 -105.88
N GLU A 732 -36.52 4.99 -105.95
CA GLU A 732 -36.73 4.12 -104.78
C GLU A 732 -35.48 4.07 -103.89
N LEU A 733 -34.29 4.01 -104.49
CA LEU A 733 -33.01 4.10 -103.80
C LEU A 733 -32.82 5.47 -103.14
N GLU A 734 -33.17 6.56 -103.81
CA GLU A 734 -33.17 7.90 -103.22
C GLU A 734 -34.19 8.02 -102.09
N SER A 735 -35.38 7.40 -102.19
CA SER A 735 -36.36 7.40 -101.11
C SER A 735 -35.83 6.63 -99.89
N LYS A 736 -35.17 5.49 -100.09
CA LYS A 736 -34.51 4.72 -99.04
C LYS A 736 -33.33 5.46 -98.46
N MET A 737 -32.53 6.15 -99.27
CA MET A 737 -31.41 6.95 -98.82
C MET A 737 -31.91 8.14 -97.98
N LYS A 738 -32.99 8.81 -98.40
CA LYS A 738 -33.64 9.86 -97.62
C LYS A 738 -34.26 9.32 -96.32
N LEU A 739 -34.82 8.11 -96.33
CA LEU A 739 -35.41 7.47 -95.15
C LEU A 739 -34.32 7.01 -94.16
N LEU A 740 -33.20 6.49 -94.67
CA LEU A 740 -32.02 6.16 -93.88
C LEU A 740 -31.33 7.42 -93.35
N GLN A 741 -31.20 8.48 -94.14
CA GLN A 741 -30.69 9.78 -93.69
C GLN A 741 -31.58 10.37 -92.61
N ARG A 742 -32.92 10.27 -92.73
CA ARG A 742 -33.86 10.65 -91.68
C ARG A 742 -33.65 9.82 -90.42
N HIS A 743 -33.59 8.50 -90.52
CA HIS A 743 -33.30 7.64 -89.36
C HIS A 743 -31.94 7.94 -88.73
N LEU A 744 -30.92 8.24 -89.53
CA LEU A 744 -29.58 8.57 -89.04
C LEU A 744 -29.60 9.93 -88.34
N LEU A 745 -30.35 10.91 -88.87
CA LEU A 745 -30.64 12.17 -88.19
C LEU A 745 -31.39 11.94 -86.87
N THR A 746 -32.45 11.11 -86.86
CA THR A 746 -33.22 10.82 -85.63
C THR A 746 -32.35 10.14 -84.59
N LYS A 747 -31.48 9.20 -85.01
CA LYS A 747 -30.54 8.53 -84.11
C LYS A 747 -29.43 9.46 -83.63
N SER A 748 -28.97 10.38 -84.48
CA SER A 748 -28.00 11.41 -84.06
C SER A 748 -28.62 12.40 -83.07
N GLU A 749 -29.91 12.75 -83.22
CA GLU A 749 -30.66 13.55 -82.26
C GLU A 749 -30.88 12.81 -80.93
N GLU A 750 -31.17 11.52 -80.97
CA GLU A 750 -31.26 10.68 -79.77
C GLU A 750 -29.92 10.59 -79.05
N CYS A 751 -28.80 10.39 -79.77
CA CYS A 751 -27.46 10.43 -79.18
C CYS A 751 -27.14 11.80 -78.57
N MET A 752 -27.43 12.90 -79.28
CA MET A 752 -27.23 14.24 -78.73
C MET A 752 -28.07 14.48 -77.48
N LYS A 753 -29.33 14.02 -77.43
CA LYS A 753 -30.16 14.10 -76.21
C LYS A 753 -29.56 13.30 -75.05
N GLN A 754 -28.98 12.14 -75.33
CA GLN A 754 -28.29 11.34 -74.32
C GLN A 754 -26.99 12.00 -73.85
N GLU A 755 -26.21 12.61 -74.75
CA GLU A 755 -25.01 13.38 -74.42
C GLU A 755 -25.33 14.59 -73.54
N MET A 756 -26.36 15.37 -73.90
CA MET A 756 -26.83 16.50 -73.08
C MET A 756 -27.29 16.04 -71.69
N ALA A 757 -28.03 14.92 -71.59
CA ALA A 757 -28.43 14.36 -70.30
C ALA A 757 -27.22 13.90 -69.48
N LEU A 758 -26.16 13.41 -70.14
CA LEU A 758 -24.94 12.97 -69.49
C LEU A 758 -24.13 14.18 -68.98
N GLU A 759 -24.04 15.26 -69.75
CA GLU A 759 -23.47 16.55 -69.33
C GLU A 759 -24.22 17.15 -68.15
N GLU A 760 -25.56 17.15 -68.17
CA GLU A 760 -26.39 17.58 -67.04
C GLU A 760 -26.12 16.76 -65.79
N LYS A 761 -26.01 15.43 -65.92
CA LYS A 761 -25.68 14.54 -64.79
C LYS A 761 -24.26 14.78 -64.28
N GLN A 762 -23.28 14.99 -65.15
CA GLN A 762 -21.91 15.33 -64.77
C GLN A 762 -21.84 16.67 -64.03
N ARG A 763 -22.57 17.67 -64.52
CA ARG A 763 -22.70 18.96 -63.84
C ARG A 763 -23.36 18.81 -62.47
N LEU A 764 -24.42 18.00 -62.37
CA LEU A 764 -25.08 17.72 -61.09
C LEU A 764 -24.12 17.01 -60.11
N VAL A 765 -23.26 16.11 -60.59
CA VAL A 765 -22.23 15.46 -59.76
C VAL A 765 -21.20 16.48 -59.28
N LEU A 766 -20.76 17.42 -60.12
CA LEU A 766 -19.84 18.49 -59.70
C LEU A 766 -20.51 19.45 -58.71
N GLU A 767 -21.78 19.79 -58.92
CA GLU A 767 -22.58 20.59 -57.97
C GLU A 767 -22.77 19.84 -56.63
N LEU A 768 -23.03 18.54 -56.65
CA LEU A 768 -23.11 17.71 -55.45
C LEU A 768 -21.75 17.53 -54.76
N GLN A 769 -20.66 17.41 -55.51
CA GLN A 769 -19.31 17.35 -54.96
C GLN A 769 -18.91 18.68 -54.31
N THR A 770 -19.25 19.81 -54.92
CA THR A 770 -19.01 21.14 -54.33
C THR A 770 -19.88 21.40 -53.10
N VAL A 771 -21.12 20.90 -53.07
CA VAL A 771 -21.96 20.89 -51.86
C VAL A 771 -21.38 19.96 -50.79
N SER A 772 -20.90 18.77 -51.16
CA SER A 772 -20.26 17.83 -50.25
C SER A 772 -18.95 18.36 -49.67
N SER A 773 -18.16 19.12 -50.45
CA SER A 773 -16.95 19.79 -49.95
C SER A 773 -17.26 20.98 -49.04
N ARG A 774 -18.49 21.52 -49.11
CA ARG A 774 -18.99 22.57 -48.20
C ARG A 774 -19.66 22.00 -46.95
N GLN A 775 -19.94 20.70 -46.91
CA GLN A 775 -20.42 20.08 -45.68
C GLN A 775 -19.25 19.95 -44.69
N PRO A 776 -19.44 20.36 -43.43
CA PRO A 776 -18.41 20.22 -42.41
C PRO A 776 -18.05 18.74 -42.24
N GLY A 777 -16.77 18.42 -42.44
CA GLY A 777 -16.26 17.05 -42.34
C GLY A 777 -16.40 16.46 -40.92
N PRO A 778 -16.10 15.17 -40.74
CA PRO A 778 -16.15 14.50 -39.44
C PRO A 778 -15.28 15.20 -38.36
N GLU A 779 -14.26 15.95 -38.77
CA GLU A 779 -13.44 16.80 -37.88
C GLU A 779 -14.26 17.92 -37.22
N VAL A 780 -15.20 18.54 -37.92
CA VAL A 780 -16.06 19.59 -37.35
C VAL A 780 -17.11 18.98 -36.42
N SER A 781 -17.58 17.76 -36.70
CA SER A 781 -18.44 16.99 -35.78
C SER A 781 -17.68 16.58 -34.50
N GLN A 782 -16.40 16.23 -34.64
CA GLN A 782 -15.53 15.98 -33.49
C GLN A 782 -15.24 17.26 -32.71
N GLN A 783 -14.99 18.39 -33.38
CA GLN A 783 -14.85 19.70 -32.74
C GLN A 783 -16.15 20.13 -32.04
N LEU A 784 -17.32 19.90 -32.64
CA LEU A 784 -18.61 20.14 -32.00
C LEU A 784 -18.82 19.28 -30.76
N ASN A 785 -18.41 18.00 -30.78
CA ASN A 785 -18.45 17.14 -29.60
C ASN A 785 -17.49 17.60 -28.50
N ILE A 786 -16.30 18.09 -28.88
CA ILE A 786 -15.34 18.67 -27.93
C ILE A 786 -15.94 19.95 -27.33
N TYR A 787 -16.46 20.86 -28.16
CA TYR A 787 -17.13 22.07 -27.69
C TYR A 787 -18.34 21.74 -26.83
N GLN A 788 -19.13 20.71 -27.15
CA GLN A 788 -20.26 20.28 -26.32
C GLN A 788 -19.80 19.76 -24.96
N LYS A 789 -18.72 18.98 -24.89
CA LYS A 789 -18.12 18.52 -23.63
C LYS A 789 -17.55 19.68 -22.82
N ASP A 790 -16.91 20.64 -23.48
CA ASP A 790 -16.37 21.84 -22.81
C ASP A 790 -17.50 22.73 -22.31
N LEU A 791 -18.59 22.87 -23.06
CA LEU A 791 -19.78 23.60 -22.64
C LEU A 791 -20.44 22.90 -21.44
N GLN A 792 -20.51 21.57 -21.42
CA GLN A 792 -20.97 20.81 -20.25
C GLN A 792 -20.08 21.03 -19.02
N LYS A 793 -18.75 21.00 -19.17
CA LYS A 793 -17.80 21.30 -18.08
C LYS A 793 -17.96 22.74 -17.59
N LYS A 794 -18.08 23.71 -18.50
CA LYS A 794 -18.31 25.12 -18.16
C LYS A 794 -19.66 25.31 -17.46
N ASN A 795 -20.70 24.59 -17.87
CA ASN A 795 -22.00 24.63 -17.23
C ASN A 795 -21.98 24.00 -15.82
N ALA A 796 -21.21 22.92 -15.62
CA ALA A 796 -20.97 22.34 -14.30
C ALA A 796 -20.19 23.32 -13.39
N GLN A 797 -19.14 23.97 -13.92
CA GLN A 797 -18.41 25.03 -13.22
C GLN A 797 -19.31 26.21 -12.87
N MET A 798 -20.19 26.61 -13.78
CA MET A 798 -21.15 27.70 -13.57
C MET A 798 -22.18 27.32 -12.49
N LYS A 799 -22.67 26.08 -12.46
CA LYS A 799 -23.54 25.57 -11.39
C LYS A 799 -22.83 25.56 -10.04
N GLN A 800 -21.57 25.14 -9.99
CA GLN A 800 -20.76 25.19 -8.78
C GLN A 800 -20.56 26.65 -8.31
N LYS A 801 -20.25 27.56 -9.23
CA LYS A 801 -20.12 28.99 -8.92
C LYS A 801 -21.44 29.60 -8.48
N ALA A 802 -22.57 29.22 -9.10
CA ALA A 802 -23.90 29.63 -8.66
C ALA A 802 -24.23 29.09 -7.27
N SER A 803 -23.85 27.85 -6.94
CA SER A 803 -24.02 27.32 -5.58
C SER A 803 -23.11 28.01 -4.56
N GLU A 804 -21.86 28.33 -4.93
CA GLU A 804 -20.94 29.13 -4.09
C GLU A 804 -21.49 30.56 -3.87
N ILE A 805 -22.06 31.18 -4.90
CA ILE A 805 -22.72 32.49 -4.81
C ILE A 805 -23.97 32.40 -3.94
N ASN A 806 -24.80 31.36 -4.08
CA ASN A 806 -25.98 31.19 -3.24
C ASN A 806 -25.61 30.98 -1.77
N MET A 807 -24.58 30.17 -1.49
CA MET A 807 -24.07 29.99 -0.13
C MET A 807 -23.52 31.28 0.47
N THR A 808 -22.71 32.02 -0.29
CA THR A 808 -22.20 33.32 0.18
C THR A 808 -23.32 34.35 0.33
N SER A 809 -24.35 34.33 -0.52
CA SER A 809 -25.54 35.19 -0.38
C SER A 809 -26.36 34.85 0.87
N SER A 810 -26.50 33.56 1.21
CA SER A 810 -27.16 33.10 2.44
C SER A 810 -26.37 33.56 3.66
N GLN A 811 -25.06 33.36 3.66
CA GLN A 811 -24.18 33.84 4.72
C GLN A 811 -24.22 35.36 4.86
N THR A 812 -24.26 36.12 3.76
CA THR A 812 -24.42 37.59 3.84
C THR A 812 -25.81 37.98 4.33
N ALA A 813 -26.87 37.24 4.01
CA ALA A 813 -28.20 37.48 4.55
C ALA A 813 -28.27 37.20 6.07
N GLU A 814 -27.65 36.11 6.53
CA GLU A 814 -27.50 35.77 7.95
C GLU A 814 -26.71 36.84 8.70
N LEU A 815 -25.56 37.26 8.17
CA LEU A 815 -24.76 38.35 8.76
C LEU A 815 -25.53 39.68 8.76
N ARG A 816 -26.30 40.00 7.71
CA ARG A 816 -27.18 41.19 7.72
C ARG A 816 -28.26 41.10 8.78
N TYR A 817 -28.83 39.92 8.99
CA TYR A 817 -29.81 39.67 10.04
C TYR A 817 -29.18 39.82 11.43
N GLU A 818 -28.00 39.26 11.66
CA GLU A 818 -27.25 39.43 12.91
C GLU A 818 -26.88 40.89 13.18
N VAL A 819 -26.42 41.62 12.16
CA VAL A 819 -26.14 43.06 12.28
C VAL A 819 -27.43 43.82 12.63
N ALA A 820 -28.57 43.48 12.02
CA ALA A 820 -29.85 44.10 12.36
C ALA A 820 -30.31 43.75 13.79
N ARG A 821 -30.09 42.49 14.23
CA ARG A 821 -30.37 42.05 15.60
C ARG A 821 -29.52 42.80 16.61
N LEU A 822 -28.21 42.86 16.39
CA LEU A 822 -27.27 43.59 17.25
C LEU A 822 -27.59 45.09 17.28
N ARG A 823 -28.02 45.69 16.15
CA ARG A 823 -28.48 47.09 16.14
C ARG A 823 -29.71 47.29 17.01
N ARG A 824 -30.69 46.38 16.97
CA ARG A 824 -31.86 46.42 17.86
C ARG A 824 -31.46 46.26 19.32
N GLU A 825 -30.60 45.29 19.64
CA GLU A 825 -30.08 45.10 20.99
C GLU A 825 -29.34 46.36 21.49
N LEU A 826 -28.58 47.04 20.62
CA LEU A 826 -27.88 48.28 20.94
C LEU A 826 -28.85 49.46 21.13
N GLU A 827 -29.92 49.53 20.34
CA GLU A 827 -31.01 50.50 20.53
C GLU A 827 -31.77 50.26 21.83
N GLU A 828 -32.06 49.00 22.17
CA GLU A 828 -32.68 48.63 23.44
C GLU A 828 -31.78 48.97 24.63
N ILE A 829 -30.47 48.72 24.53
CA ILE A 829 -29.51 49.10 25.58
C ILE A 829 -29.42 50.62 25.69
N ARG A 830 -29.42 51.35 24.56
CA ARG A 830 -29.46 52.81 24.56
C ARG A 830 -30.74 53.34 25.21
N GLN A 831 -31.90 52.74 24.93
CA GLN A 831 -33.16 53.08 25.60
C GLN A 831 -33.08 52.79 27.09
N LYS A 832 -32.64 51.60 27.51
CA LYS A 832 -32.46 51.25 28.93
C LYS A 832 -31.48 52.19 29.63
N TYR A 833 -30.40 52.60 28.96
CA TYR A 833 -29.45 53.57 29.48
C TYR A 833 -30.05 54.97 29.59
N TYR A 834 -30.82 55.41 28.58
CA TYR A 834 -31.57 56.67 28.65
C TYR A 834 -32.59 56.65 29.78
N ASP A 835 -33.35 55.57 29.94
CA ASP A 835 -34.32 55.41 31.03
C ASP A 835 -33.64 55.39 32.40
N MET A 836 -32.48 54.73 32.52
CA MET A 836 -31.65 54.79 33.73
C MET A 836 -31.12 56.19 33.99
N LYS A 837 -30.69 56.91 32.93
CA LYS A 837 -30.20 58.28 33.06
C LYS A 837 -31.33 59.23 33.46
N VAL A 838 -32.52 59.12 32.86
CA VAL A 838 -33.71 59.90 33.25
C VAL A 838 -34.11 59.56 34.68
N LYS A 839 -34.07 58.29 35.10
CA LYS A 839 -34.31 57.91 36.50
C LYS A 839 -33.25 58.49 37.45
N ASN A 840 -31.98 58.48 37.07
CA ASN A 840 -30.90 59.08 37.86
C ASN A 840 -30.97 60.61 37.88
N ASP A 841 -31.32 61.26 36.77
CA ASP A 841 -31.53 62.70 36.67
C ASP A 841 -32.78 63.11 37.47
N ALA A 842 -33.82 62.28 37.53
CA ALA A 842 -34.97 62.45 38.43
C ALA A 842 -34.62 62.23 39.91
N MET A 843 -33.63 61.37 40.21
CA MET A 843 -33.10 61.16 41.57
C MET A 843 -32.09 62.23 41.99
N LEU A 844 -31.42 62.88 41.03
CA LEU A 844 -30.45 63.97 41.21
C LEU A 844 -31.06 65.35 41.01
N ALA A 845 -32.34 65.44 40.65
CA ALA A 845 -33.10 66.68 40.68
C ALA A 845 -33.24 67.12 42.15
N PRO A 846 -32.72 68.30 42.53
CA PRO A 846 -32.85 68.78 43.89
C PRO A 846 -34.33 69.05 44.18
N ALA A 847 -34.83 68.45 45.27
CA ALA A 847 -36.03 68.89 45.96
C ALA A 847 -35.81 70.32 46.49
N ALA A 848 -36.06 71.30 45.63
CA ALA A 848 -36.58 72.61 46.02
C ALA A 848 -38.07 72.55 45.66
N GLU A 849 -38.93 72.22 46.63
CA GLU A 849 -39.82 73.19 47.31
C GLU A 849 -40.69 74.00 46.33
N ASN A 850 -41.99 74.18 46.48
CA ASN A 850 -43.08 73.74 47.35
C ASN A 850 -44.31 74.49 46.79
N ALA A 851 -45.53 73.98 47.00
CA ALA A 851 -46.78 74.76 47.05
C ALA A 851 -47.07 75.83 45.95
N ALA A 852 -47.95 75.47 44.99
CA ALA A 852 -49.09 76.27 44.51
C ALA A 852 -49.98 75.42 43.61
#